data_AF-A0A2M9L2S8-F1
#
_entry.id   AF-A0A2M9L2S8-F1
#
_cell.length_a   1.000
_cell.length_b   1.000
_cell.length_c   1.000
_cell.angle_alpha   90.00
_cell.angle_beta   90.00
_cell.angle_gamma   90.00
#
_symmetry.space_group_name_H-M   'P 1'
#
loop_
_entity.id
_entity.type
_entity.pdbx_description
1 polymer ?
#
loop_
_entity_poly.entity_id
_entity_poly.type
_entity_poly.pdbx_seq_one_letter_code
_entity_poly.pdbx_strand_id
1 'polypeptide(L)'
;MRVNHSSTSTHPSRTRGRRPAAALLATLVAAATTGTLLLGHPGTAAADPVEQCTATTGAIVAVDFSPWGGGLVRGCDAHPTTGMNLLHNAGFTTAGTVHDGPGFICRIGTGAFATGTQYPTAATEPCTTTPQGSAYWSYWIAEPGATAWTYSRFGADGQKPKAGEVEAWVYGATDLGGTTGGPKFTPDEVRAKNAASPSPSPSPSASGGPSGSPSPSPGGSSGTGAPPGRTADPAAAAAWLAAQLTDGDHMENWAFEGPDFPRTALTALSLAGSGTQDAALRKVAAFLAAHADAFLFPNGASAGAAPDARAAALLALVAEATGGDPRSFGGRDLVAALTDHVCDAAGQGGKCSAAGDFQGAANPWTQAMGVIALARAGVVPAPAVLDRFAGVQCADGGFAGTLIRPGQYCESDPLSTAETVIALRLAGGHQPVADRGVAWLTAQQGADGAFVPYAGASPETLSTAVAAQALHAAGRTAEADRATAWLAARQNADGGLGPDEWTPDSEAPATEQAILALTGTDPATVLRRVNAPQPARTPDLARAGAYLTDRARLIDGHYYEGFTDFADFGLTIDTAYALAATGTDDAALRRITDFLDQQGKDRSERSVNDWTAIGTEWAGGGSVAKEALLAEIVGRDPRHFGGQDLITALDRMVCDHADVNAGCDGPGNYQWAQSVFSQALGVMAQVRAGHAEQAGPAVAYLRGLQNADGSWPSLIPNSRTPDVDSTAIAAMALDLLPDRESRQAVERALGWLAARQLPDGGFPGSAGNSVNSAALAVQGLSLRQDAYAARIARATEFLAGQQNADGGFTVAADGPRTSDLRASAQAAGGVTGRSFGTLSHKLDDSTPGEPSGSPSPSSSASPSASASAEPTGSPSPSRSTSGGTVVDTSTGGGSTSSGLAFTGTDVLELVVPGLLLTVGGGAVLVAFRRRAKADGGSR
;
A
#
# COMPACT_ATOMS: atom_id res chain seq x y z
N MET A 1 -28.21 34.80 -30.87
CA MET A 1 -29.19 35.92 -30.88
C MET A 1 -29.42 36.39 -29.44
N ARG A 2 -30.38 37.29 -29.17
CA ARG A 2 -30.40 38.16 -27.97
C ARG A 2 -31.48 37.80 -26.92
N VAL A 3 -31.13 38.13 -25.66
CA VAL A 3 -31.99 38.68 -24.58
C VAL A 3 -32.75 37.72 -23.63
N ASN A 4 -32.71 38.09 -22.34
CA ASN A 4 -33.38 37.51 -21.17
C ASN A 4 -34.70 38.23 -20.85
N HIS A 5 -35.57 37.62 -20.03
CA HIS A 5 -36.23 38.24 -18.86
C HIS A 5 -36.66 37.10 -17.89
N SER A 6 -36.63 37.12 -16.54
CA SER A 6 -36.38 38.10 -15.45
C SER A 6 -37.64 38.57 -14.67
N SER A 7 -37.63 38.31 -13.35
CA SER A 7 -38.18 39.16 -12.26
C SER A 7 -39.72 39.17 -12.00
N THR A 8 -40.30 39.50 -10.82
CA THR A 8 -39.86 39.66 -9.39
C THR A 8 -41.08 39.89 -8.43
N SER A 9 -40.88 39.68 -7.11
CA SER A 9 -41.41 40.50 -5.95
C SER A 9 -42.72 40.16 -5.18
N THR A 10 -42.56 40.06 -3.84
CA THR A 10 -43.29 40.59 -2.62
C THR A 10 -44.78 41.10 -2.69
N HIS A 11 -45.58 41.34 -1.60
CA HIS A 11 -45.28 41.74 -0.20
C HIS A 11 -46.42 41.40 0.87
N PRO A 12 -46.77 42.14 1.99
CA PRO A 12 -46.90 41.51 3.35
C PRO A 12 -48.16 41.85 4.21
N SER A 13 -48.20 41.46 5.51
CA SER A 13 -49.09 42.05 6.56
C SER A 13 -48.55 41.91 8.02
N ARG A 14 -49.24 42.49 9.04
CA ARG A 14 -48.76 42.69 10.45
C ARG A 14 -49.93 42.84 11.46
N THR A 15 -49.87 42.30 12.69
CA THR A 15 -50.42 42.95 13.93
C THR A 15 -49.98 42.40 15.31
N ARG A 16 -50.06 43.31 16.31
CA ARG A 16 -49.85 43.28 17.79
C ARG A 16 -50.77 42.31 18.57
N GLY A 17 -50.63 41.98 19.87
CA GLY A 17 -49.64 42.28 20.94
C GLY A 17 -50.25 42.46 22.38
N ARG A 18 -49.43 42.49 23.46
CA ARG A 18 -49.65 42.91 24.91
C ARG A 18 -49.36 41.88 26.05
N ARG A 19 -49.19 42.39 27.30
CA ARG A 19 -48.83 41.74 28.60
C ARG A 19 -49.71 42.28 29.77
N PRO A 20 -49.80 41.55 30.91
CA PRO A 20 -49.26 41.95 32.24
C PRO A 20 -48.41 40.79 32.89
N ALA A 21 -47.76 40.78 34.08
CA ALA A 21 -47.68 41.59 35.33
C ALA A 21 -48.68 41.24 36.48
N ALA A 22 -48.35 41.19 37.80
CA ALA A 22 -47.07 41.15 38.55
C ALA A 22 -47.28 40.75 40.06
N ALA A 23 -46.19 40.68 40.86
CA ALA A 23 -46.09 40.64 42.36
C ALA A 23 -46.43 39.30 43.11
N LEU A 24 -45.93 38.96 44.32
CA LEU A 24 -44.78 39.31 45.22
C LEU A 24 -44.73 38.20 46.33
N LEU A 25 -43.63 37.74 46.98
CA LEU A 25 -42.70 38.40 47.94
C LEU A 25 -41.54 37.44 48.36
N ALA A 26 -40.38 38.01 48.75
CA ALA A 26 -39.42 37.67 49.85
C ALA A 26 -39.28 36.22 50.42
N THR A 27 -38.12 35.65 50.84
CA THR A 27 -36.68 36.04 51.04
C THR A 27 -35.88 34.75 51.44
N LEU A 28 -34.55 34.63 51.72
CA LEU A 28 -33.37 35.50 51.87
C LEU A 28 -32.05 34.67 51.64
N VAL A 29 -30.96 35.33 51.20
CA VAL A 29 -29.49 35.04 51.30
C VAL A 29 -28.93 33.63 51.64
N ALA A 30 -28.08 33.14 50.71
CA ALA A 30 -26.67 32.78 50.97
C ALA A 30 -25.82 33.09 49.72
N ALA A 31 -24.55 33.51 49.91
CA ALA A 31 -23.63 33.99 48.86
C ALA A 31 -22.78 32.83 48.24
N ALA A 32 -22.02 33.00 47.14
CA ALA A 32 -21.57 34.24 46.49
C ALA A 32 -21.36 34.15 44.95
N THR A 33 -21.54 35.30 44.29
CA THR A 33 -20.85 35.77 43.06
C THR A 33 -20.67 34.82 41.87
N THR A 34 -21.67 34.81 40.97
CA THR A 34 -21.40 34.98 39.53
C THR A 34 -20.94 36.42 39.26
N GLY A 35 -19.96 36.65 38.37
CA GLY A 35 -19.46 38.01 38.09
C GLY A 35 -19.08 38.25 36.62
N THR A 36 -19.92 39.03 35.92
CA THR A 36 -19.63 39.79 34.67
C THR A 36 -18.91 39.10 33.50
N LEU A 37 -19.62 38.99 32.37
CA LEU A 37 -18.96 39.20 31.08
C LEU A 37 -18.40 40.64 31.05
N LEU A 38 -17.12 40.77 30.76
CA LEU A 38 -16.51 42.00 30.26
C LEU A 38 -15.96 41.71 28.86
N LEU A 39 -16.07 42.69 27.96
CA LEU A 39 -15.48 42.62 26.62
C LEU A 39 -13.97 42.83 26.71
N GLY A 40 -13.27 41.79 27.16
CA GLY A 40 -11.83 41.70 27.01
C GLY A 40 -11.47 41.79 25.53
N HIS A 41 -10.59 42.73 25.19
CA HIS A 41 -9.86 42.64 23.93
C HIS A 41 -8.98 41.37 23.99
N PRO A 42 -8.66 40.71 22.86
CA PRO A 42 -7.64 39.67 22.89
C PRO A 42 -6.34 40.31 23.36
N GLY A 43 -5.94 40.02 24.60
CA GLY A 43 -4.63 40.37 25.09
C GLY A 43 -3.61 39.63 24.23
N THR A 44 -2.59 40.34 23.75
CA THR A 44 -1.40 39.69 23.18
C THR A 44 -0.91 38.64 24.16
N ALA A 45 -0.68 37.41 23.68
CA ALA A 45 -0.08 36.37 24.52
C ALA A 45 1.19 36.93 25.15
N ALA A 46 1.27 36.89 26.49
CA ALA A 46 2.48 37.22 27.19
C ALA A 46 3.43 36.03 27.05
N ALA A 47 4.70 36.30 26.75
CA ALA A 47 5.71 35.26 26.62
C ALA A 47 5.81 34.40 27.89
N ASP A 48 6.14 33.12 27.71
CA ASP A 48 6.44 32.27 28.85
C ASP A 48 7.60 32.89 29.65
N PRO A 49 7.51 32.97 30.99
CA PRO A 49 8.62 33.36 31.84
C PRO A 49 9.86 32.52 31.50
N VAL A 50 11.00 33.18 31.28
CA VAL A 50 12.21 32.56 30.70
C VAL A 50 12.75 31.40 31.56
N GLU A 51 12.42 31.39 32.85
CA GLU A 51 12.68 30.30 33.80
C GLU A 51 11.90 28.99 33.53
N GLN A 52 10.83 29.00 32.72
CA GLN A 52 10.12 27.78 32.30
C GLN A 52 10.89 27.01 31.23
N CYS A 53 11.66 27.72 30.40
CA CYS A 53 12.63 27.10 29.51
C CYS A 53 13.82 26.58 30.33
N THR A 54 14.29 25.37 30.00
CA THR A 54 15.41 24.69 30.65
C THR A 54 16.25 23.94 29.60
N ALA A 55 17.34 23.30 30.01
CA ALA A 55 18.10 22.42 29.12
C ALA A 55 17.32 21.16 28.65
N THR A 56 16.11 20.94 29.17
CA THR A 56 15.25 19.77 28.88
C THR A 56 13.77 20.14 28.67
N THR A 57 13.44 21.42 28.48
CA THR A 57 12.05 21.91 28.33
C THR A 57 12.03 23.23 27.58
N GLY A 58 11.19 23.37 26.55
CA GLY A 58 11.11 24.59 25.73
C GLY A 58 12.37 24.92 24.95
N ALA A 59 12.34 26.06 24.27
CA ALA A 59 13.49 26.67 23.60
C ALA A 59 13.48 28.20 23.81
N ILE A 60 14.64 28.85 23.65
CA ILE A 60 14.77 30.30 23.76
C ILE A 60 15.11 30.91 22.40
N VAL A 61 14.39 31.96 22.02
CA VAL A 61 14.72 32.80 20.87
C VAL A 61 15.20 34.17 21.32
N ALA A 62 16.22 34.69 20.64
CA ALA A 62 16.81 35.99 20.90
C ALA A 62 16.84 36.87 19.65
N VAL A 63 16.42 38.13 19.77
CA VAL A 63 16.34 39.08 18.66
C VAL A 63 17.18 40.32 18.98
N ASP A 64 18.15 40.64 18.10
CA ASP A 64 19.05 41.78 18.30
C ASP A 64 18.48 43.08 17.73
N PHE A 65 18.04 43.98 18.62
CA PHE A 65 17.61 45.34 18.26
C PHE A 65 18.71 46.40 18.36
N SER A 66 19.97 46.02 18.61
CA SER A 66 21.13 46.93 18.66
C SER A 66 21.27 47.86 17.43
N PRO A 67 20.95 47.44 16.17
CA PRO A 67 21.00 48.33 15.02
C PRO A 67 20.12 49.59 15.11
N TRP A 68 19.11 49.60 15.99
CA TRP A 68 18.20 50.73 16.23
C TRP A 68 18.33 51.32 17.65
N GLY A 69 19.44 51.08 18.33
CA GLY A 69 19.68 51.56 19.69
C GLY A 69 18.92 50.79 20.78
N GLY A 70 18.39 49.61 20.45
CA GLY A 70 17.91 48.63 21.41
C GLY A 70 19.06 47.77 21.95
N GLY A 71 18.72 46.53 22.29
CA GLY A 71 19.69 45.49 22.64
C GLY A 71 19.11 44.11 22.36
N LEU A 72 19.77 43.08 22.85
CA LEU A 72 19.33 41.70 22.71
C LEU A 72 18.12 41.41 23.61
N VAL A 73 16.96 41.18 23.01
CA VAL A 73 15.75 40.74 23.72
C VAL A 73 15.62 39.22 23.58
N ARG A 74 15.28 38.51 24.65
CA ARG A 74 15.03 37.06 24.65
C ARG A 74 13.61 36.77 25.11
N GLY A 75 13.01 35.70 24.59
CA GLY A 75 11.79 35.12 25.13
C GLY A 75 11.82 33.59 25.07
N CYS A 76 10.84 32.97 25.72
CA CYS A 76 10.71 31.53 25.87
C CYS A 76 9.37 31.06 25.30
N ASP A 77 9.36 29.85 24.77
CA ASP A 77 8.17 29.02 24.58
C ASP A 77 8.50 27.68 25.24
N ALA A 78 7.68 27.23 26.19
CA ALA A 78 7.88 25.94 26.87
C ALA A 78 7.55 24.73 25.97
N HIS A 79 6.78 24.92 24.89
CA HIS A 79 6.26 23.87 24.00
C HIS A 79 6.30 24.29 22.50
N PRO A 80 7.48 24.71 21.97
CA PRO A 80 7.59 25.24 20.62
C PRO A 80 7.31 24.16 19.58
N THR A 81 6.44 24.47 18.63
CA THR A 81 6.06 23.57 17.53
C THR A 81 6.78 23.91 16.22
N THR A 82 7.16 25.17 16.03
CA THR A 82 8.07 25.65 14.98
C THR A 82 8.94 26.79 15.52
N GLY A 83 10.03 27.15 14.84
CA GLY A 83 10.84 28.34 15.15
C GLY A 83 10.06 29.66 15.00
N MET A 84 9.09 29.73 14.08
CA MET A 84 8.17 30.86 13.97
C MET A 84 7.19 30.91 15.15
N ASN A 85 6.65 29.77 15.58
CA ASN A 85 5.78 29.70 16.76
C ASN A 85 6.56 30.05 18.04
N LEU A 86 7.80 29.57 18.18
CA LEU A 86 8.74 30.02 19.21
C LEU A 86 8.90 31.55 19.18
N LEU A 87 9.14 32.16 18.00
CA LEU A 87 9.26 33.62 17.85
C LEU A 87 7.98 34.37 18.28
N HIS A 88 6.80 33.91 17.89
CA HIS A 88 5.53 34.58 18.25
C HIS A 88 5.13 34.36 19.71
N ASN A 89 5.23 33.13 20.22
CA ASN A 89 4.92 32.79 21.61
C ASN A 89 5.92 33.45 22.58
N ALA A 90 7.18 33.62 22.18
CA ALA A 90 8.18 34.42 22.91
C ALA A 90 7.90 35.94 22.93
N GLY A 91 6.76 36.40 22.42
CA GLY A 91 6.32 37.80 22.53
C GLY A 91 6.90 38.74 21.48
N PHE A 92 7.35 38.21 20.33
CA PHE A 92 7.71 39.00 19.16
C PHE A 92 6.57 38.99 18.13
N THR A 93 6.48 40.05 17.34
CA THR A 93 5.54 40.18 16.22
C THR A 93 6.33 40.36 14.93
N THR A 94 5.88 39.72 13.85
CA THR A 94 6.53 39.81 12.54
C THR A 94 5.67 40.60 11.54
N ALA A 95 6.26 40.99 10.42
CA ALA A 95 5.53 41.38 9.22
C ALA A 95 6.20 40.81 7.97
N GLY A 96 5.37 40.30 7.06
CA GLY A 96 5.77 39.71 5.79
C GLY A 96 6.18 40.74 4.72
N THR A 97 6.52 40.26 3.53
CA THR A 97 6.56 41.08 2.32
C THR A 97 5.21 41.06 1.60
N VAL A 98 4.99 41.98 0.66
CA VAL A 98 3.80 41.98 -0.22
C VAL A 98 3.87 40.88 -1.29
N HIS A 99 5.09 40.49 -1.72
CA HIS A 99 5.30 39.46 -2.75
C HIS A 99 5.20 38.03 -2.20
N ASP A 100 5.78 37.78 -1.03
CA ASP A 100 6.02 36.44 -0.47
C ASP A 100 5.12 36.14 0.75
N GLY A 101 4.39 37.16 1.24
CA GLY A 101 3.49 37.03 2.39
C GLY A 101 4.23 36.84 3.72
N PRO A 102 3.59 36.23 4.74
CA PRO A 102 4.14 36.13 6.08
C PRO A 102 5.35 35.20 6.21
N GLY A 103 5.54 34.26 5.26
CA GLY A 103 6.64 33.29 5.27
C GLY A 103 8.03 33.90 5.01
N PHE A 104 8.10 35.16 4.57
CA PHE A 104 9.35 35.92 4.54
C PHE A 104 9.30 37.06 5.57
N ILE A 105 10.06 36.92 6.66
CA ILE A 105 10.10 37.95 7.72
C ILE A 105 10.83 39.20 7.21
N CYS A 106 10.06 40.24 6.89
CA CYS A 106 10.60 41.54 6.53
C CYS A 106 10.80 42.46 7.75
N ARG A 107 9.99 42.30 8.81
CA ARG A 107 10.15 43.03 10.08
C ARG A 107 9.94 42.16 11.31
N ILE A 108 10.60 42.51 12.42
CA ILE A 108 10.36 41.96 13.77
C ILE A 108 10.20 43.13 14.76
N GLY A 109 9.31 43.01 15.74
CA GLY A 109 9.16 43.93 16.87
C GLY A 109 8.66 43.21 18.12
N THR A 110 8.72 43.84 19.30
CA THR A 110 8.24 43.23 20.56
C THR A 110 7.80 44.29 21.55
N GLY A 111 6.81 43.98 22.40
CA GLY A 111 6.36 44.91 23.45
C GLY A 111 7.48 45.35 24.40
N ALA A 112 8.54 44.54 24.54
CA ALA A 112 9.71 44.83 25.37
C ALA A 112 10.64 45.94 24.81
N PHE A 113 10.53 46.30 23.53
CA PHE A 113 11.35 47.33 22.89
C PHE A 113 10.50 48.31 22.08
N ALA A 114 10.76 49.62 22.21
CA ALA A 114 10.09 50.69 21.48
C ALA A 114 8.54 50.54 21.42
N THR A 115 7.94 50.06 22.50
CA THR A 115 6.49 49.78 22.65
C THR A 115 5.88 48.96 21.50
N GLY A 116 6.58 47.94 21.01
CA GLY A 116 6.08 47.07 19.93
C GLY A 116 6.36 47.57 18.51
N THR A 117 7.15 48.64 18.34
CA THR A 117 7.57 49.11 17.01
C THR A 117 8.34 48.01 16.29
N GLN A 118 7.92 47.69 15.06
CA GLN A 118 8.59 46.71 14.20
C GLN A 118 9.71 47.36 13.39
N TYR A 119 10.84 46.65 13.29
CA TYR A 119 12.06 47.07 12.61
C TYR A 119 12.49 46.06 11.55
N PRO A 120 13.13 46.48 10.43
CA PRO A 120 13.32 47.86 9.97
C PRO A 120 11.98 48.61 9.80
N THR A 121 12.01 49.94 9.85
CA THR A 121 10.78 50.75 9.69
C THR A 121 10.34 50.83 8.24
N ALA A 122 9.09 51.21 7.98
CA ALA A 122 8.57 51.40 6.61
C ALA A 122 9.27 52.53 5.82
N ALA A 123 9.99 53.43 6.51
CA ALA A 123 10.84 54.45 5.87
C ALA A 123 12.27 53.94 5.56
N THR A 124 12.62 52.74 6.04
CA THR A 124 13.93 52.10 5.87
C THR A 124 13.86 50.97 4.83
N GLU A 125 12.78 50.18 4.88
CA GLU A 125 12.51 49.06 3.97
C GLU A 125 10.99 49.01 3.72
N PRO A 126 10.48 49.16 2.48
CA PRO A 126 9.05 49.16 2.18
C PRO A 126 8.35 47.80 2.35
N CYS A 127 9.08 46.67 2.33
CA CYS A 127 8.58 45.30 2.34
C CYS A 127 7.71 44.93 1.13
N THR A 128 7.96 45.52 -0.05
CA THR A 128 7.22 45.18 -1.27
C THR A 128 7.67 43.87 -1.92
N THR A 129 8.96 43.55 -1.80
CA THR A 129 9.63 42.34 -2.29
C THR A 129 10.55 41.82 -1.19
N THR A 130 11.19 40.67 -1.38
CA THR A 130 12.33 40.28 -0.55
C THR A 130 13.40 41.39 -0.51
N PRO A 131 13.90 41.77 0.69
CA PRO A 131 15.06 42.64 0.81
C PRO A 131 16.30 42.00 0.18
N GLN A 132 17.17 42.82 -0.41
CA GLN A 132 18.41 42.32 -1.02
C GLN A 132 19.44 41.99 0.07
N GLY A 133 20.39 41.09 -0.23
CA GLY A 133 21.39 40.57 0.72
C GLY A 133 22.33 41.61 1.38
N SER A 134 22.19 42.90 1.04
CA SER A 134 22.80 44.02 1.75
C SER A 134 22.20 44.29 3.14
N ALA A 135 20.93 43.94 3.39
CA ALA A 135 20.32 43.99 4.73
C ALA A 135 19.01 43.17 4.82
N TYR A 136 18.98 42.14 5.67
CA TYR A 136 17.77 41.40 6.03
C TYR A 136 17.85 40.84 7.45
N TRP A 137 16.75 40.27 7.95
CA TRP A 137 16.71 39.49 9.19
C TRP A 137 17.25 38.08 8.91
N SER A 138 18.51 37.81 9.26
CA SER A 138 19.11 36.48 9.15
C SER A 138 18.81 35.63 10.38
N TYR A 139 18.61 34.33 10.15
CA TYR A 139 18.11 33.36 11.12
C TYR A 139 19.19 32.33 11.47
N TRP A 140 19.37 32.08 12.77
CA TRP A 140 20.48 31.30 13.30
C TRP A 140 20.01 30.35 14.40
N ILE A 141 20.56 29.14 14.41
CA ILE A 141 20.16 28.04 15.32
C ILE A 141 21.42 27.54 16.04
N ALA A 142 21.29 27.17 17.31
CA ALA A 142 22.31 26.44 18.05
C ALA A 142 21.67 25.38 18.96
N GLU A 143 21.90 24.11 18.61
CA GLU A 143 21.36 22.92 19.27
C GLU A 143 21.60 22.89 20.79
N PRO A 144 20.88 22.03 21.55
CA PRO A 144 21.15 21.79 22.96
C PRO A 144 22.63 21.47 23.24
N GLY A 145 23.33 22.40 23.90
CA GLY A 145 24.76 22.28 24.21
C GLY A 145 25.74 22.74 23.12
N ALA A 146 25.27 23.20 21.94
CA ALA A 146 26.13 23.78 20.92
C ALA A 146 26.72 25.14 21.34
N THR A 147 28.00 25.38 21.06
CA THR A 147 28.74 26.60 21.45
C THR A 147 28.91 27.62 20.33
N ALA A 148 28.49 27.28 19.11
CA ALA A 148 28.53 28.13 17.92
C ALA A 148 27.14 28.23 17.28
N TRP A 149 26.94 29.27 16.46
CA TRP A 149 25.71 29.47 15.68
C TRP A 149 25.84 28.86 14.28
N THR A 150 24.79 28.16 13.84
CA THR A 150 24.62 27.71 12.46
C THR A 150 23.63 28.64 11.77
N TYR A 151 23.96 29.13 10.58
CA TYR A 151 23.02 29.90 9.76
C TYR A 151 21.96 28.99 9.15
N SER A 152 20.69 29.35 9.31
CA SER A 152 19.60 28.60 8.68
C SER A 152 19.42 29.03 7.23
N ARG A 153 19.54 28.05 6.32
CA ARG A 153 19.14 28.20 4.91
C ARG A 153 17.63 27.95 4.69
N PHE A 154 16.88 27.69 5.77
CA PHE A 154 15.44 27.38 5.75
C PHE A 154 14.64 28.37 6.62
N GLY A 155 13.38 28.61 6.26
CA GLY A 155 12.48 29.48 7.04
C GLY A 155 12.06 28.87 8.37
N ALA A 156 11.86 29.70 9.38
CA ALA A 156 11.55 29.27 10.76
C ALA A 156 10.20 28.55 10.93
N ASP A 157 9.30 28.63 9.95
CA ASP A 157 8.09 27.78 9.90
C ASP A 157 8.42 26.29 9.73
N GLY A 158 9.59 25.95 9.17
CA GLY A 158 10.06 24.58 8.97
C GLY A 158 11.05 24.07 10.02
N GLN A 159 11.61 24.95 10.86
CA GLN A 159 12.48 24.55 11.98
C GLN A 159 11.62 24.04 13.14
N LYS A 160 12.03 22.93 13.78
CA LYS A 160 11.37 22.32 14.95
C LYS A 160 12.32 22.40 16.16
N PRO A 161 12.17 23.40 17.06
CA PRO A 161 13.17 23.66 18.09
C PRO A 161 13.25 22.52 19.11
N LYS A 162 14.45 21.97 19.35
CA LYS A 162 14.65 20.91 20.35
C LYS A 162 14.56 21.48 21.77
N ALA A 163 14.23 20.63 22.74
CA ALA A 163 14.22 21.02 24.15
C ALA A 163 15.64 21.44 24.61
N GLY A 164 15.78 22.69 25.09
CA GLY A 164 17.07 23.30 25.45
C GLY A 164 17.84 23.96 24.30
N GLU A 165 17.27 24.01 23.10
CA GLU A 165 17.81 24.71 21.93
C GLU A 165 17.74 26.23 22.10
N VAL A 166 18.58 26.94 21.34
CA VAL A 166 18.49 28.40 21.23
C VAL A 166 18.52 28.86 19.78
N GLU A 167 17.73 29.89 19.49
CA GLU A 167 17.62 30.53 18.17
C GLU A 167 17.94 32.01 18.26
N ALA A 168 18.42 32.58 17.16
CA ALA A 168 18.76 33.99 17.05
C ALA A 168 18.32 34.63 15.72
N TRP A 169 17.82 35.87 15.82
CA TRP A 169 17.53 36.75 14.71
C TRP A 169 18.37 38.01 14.80
N VAL A 170 19.11 38.32 13.74
CA VAL A 170 19.95 39.52 13.65
C VAL A 170 19.73 40.23 12.32
N TYR A 171 19.81 41.56 12.31
CA TYR A 171 19.55 42.35 11.10
C TYR A 171 20.83 42.96 10.52
N GLY A 172 21.14 42.64 9.27
CA GLY A 172 22.30 43.20 8.57
C GLY A 172 22.60 42.49 7.25
N ALA A 173 23.76 42.81 6.66
CA ALA A 173 24.31 42.03 5.56
C ALA A 173 24.76 40.67 6.09
N THR A 174 24.29 39.59 5.46
CA THR A 174 24.66 38.18 5.76
C THR A 174 24.79 37.48 4.40
N ASP A 175 25.94 36.85 4.15
CA ASP A 175 26.18 36.09 2.91
C ASP A 175 25.34 34.82 2.85
N LEU A 176 25.18 34.26 1.65
CA LEU A 176 24.35 33.08 1.41
C LEU A 176 24.80 31.82 2.17
N GLY A 177 26.06 31.77 2.62
CA GLY A 177 26.60 30.69 3.46
C GLY A 177 26.56 30.98 4.97
N GLY A 178 26.19 32.19 5.39
CA GLY A 178 26.26 32.61 6.79
C GLY A 178 27.68 32.64 7.38
N THR A 179 28.70 32.83 6.54
CA THR A 179 30.11 32.92 7.00
C THR A 179 30.42 34.28 7.63
N THR A 180 29.56 35.27 7.41
CA THR A 180 29.61 36.65 7.90
C THR A 180 28.21 37.12 8.31
N GLY A 181 28.12 38.24 9.03
CA GLY A 181 26.82 38.83 9.41
C GLY A 181 26.12 38.22 10.62
N GLY A 182 26.63 37.11 11.17
CA GLY A 182 26.02 36.39 12.28
C GLY A 182 26.08 37.05 13.67
N PRO A 183 25.48 36.39 14.69
CA PRO A 183 25.32 36.95 16.02
C PRO A 183 26.64 37.31 16.71
N LYS A 184 26.63 38.45 17.42
CA LYS A 184 27.77 38.98 18.18
C LYS A 184 27.80 38.52 19.65
N PHE A 185 26.92 37.58 19.99
CA PHE A 185 26.75 36.95 21.29
C PHE A 185 26.78 35.43 21.11
N THR A 186 27.23 34.68 22.10
CA THR A 186 27.29 33.21 22.05
C THR A 186 25.93 32.56 22.37
N PRO A 187 25.69 31.30 21.93
CA PRO A 187 24.51 30.53 22.34
C PRO A 187 24.34 30.46 23.87
N ASP A 188 25.43 30.33 24.62
CA ASP A 188 25.39 30.20 26.07
C ASP A 188 25.19 31.53 26.82
N GLU A 189 25.16 32.68 26.13
CA GLU A 189 24.64 33.94 26.70
C GLU A 189 23.10 33.96 26.69
N VAL A 190 22.46 33.32 25.72
CA VAL A 190 21.00 33.31 25.58
C VAL A 190 20.33 32.07 26.21
N ARG A 191 21.03 30.94 26.29
CA ARG A 191 20.54 29.67 26.86
C ARG A 191 20.02 29.78 28.29
N ALA A 192 19.01 28.98 28.63
CA ALA A 192 18.41 28.90 29.96
C ALA A 192 19.42 28.39 31.00
N LYS A 193 19.50 29.06 32.16
CA LYS A 193 20.49 28.76 33.22
C LYS A 193 19.84 28.22 34.50
N ASN A 194 19.09 27.13 34.33
CA ASN A 194 18.59 26.29 35.40
C ASN A 194 19.42 24.98 35.46
N ALA A 195 19.75 24.51 36.67
CA ALA A 195 20.95 23.72 36.88
C ALA A 195 20.76 22.19 36.87
N ALA A 196 21.33 21.50 35.87
CA ALA A 196 22.13 20.28 36.02
C ALA A 196 22.67 19.77 34.65
N SER A 197 23.93 20.05 34.32
CA SER A 197 24.62 19.33 33.24
C SER A 197 25.12 17.98 33.75
N PRO A 198 24.80 16.84 33.10
CA PRO A 198 25.52 15.60 33.33
C PRO A 198 26.91 15.70 32.70
N SER A 199 27.96 15.80 33.51
CA SER A 199 29.33 15.59 33.01
C SER A 199 29.48 14.16 32.49
N PRO A 200 30.24 13.93 31.39
CA PRO A 200 30.43 12.58 30.86
C PRO A 200 31.16 11.69 31.88
N SER A 201 30.54 10.55 32.22
CA SER A 201 31.18 9.50 33.02
C SER A 201 32.00 8.55 32.13
N PRO A 202 33.12 7.99 32.64
CA PRO A 202 34.11 7.32 31.79
C PRO A 202 33.76 5.85 31.48
N SER A 203 34.16 5.39 30.30
CA SER A 203 34.30 3.97 30.00
C SER A 203 35.50 3.36 30.75
N PRO A 204 35.47 2.04 31.08
CA PRO A 204 36.45 1.41 31.96
C PRO A 204 37.81 1.14 31.31
N SER A 205 38.83 0.97 32.16
CA SER A 205 40.24 0.90 31.81
C SER A 205 40.66 -0.28 30.91
N ALA A 206 41.51 0.03 29.93
CA ALA A 206 42.56 -0.88 29.45
C ALA A 206 43.93 -0.37 29.94
N SER A 207 44.83 -1.27 30.34
CA SER A 207 45.94 -0.91 31.24
C SER A 207 47.32 -0.77 30.60
N GLY A 208 47.88 0.44 30.65
CA GLY A 208 49.31 0.70 30.95
C GLY A 208 50.37 0.51 29.85
N GLY A 209 51.01 1.60 29.44
CA GLY A 209 52.24 1.64 28.62
C GLY A 209 52.66 3.09 28.32
N PRO A 210 53.88 3.58 28.67
CA PRO A 210 54.08 5.03 28.82
C PRO A 210 54.93 5.76 27.73
N SER A 211 54.59 7.03 27.56
CA SER A 211 55.45 8.20 27.23
C SER A 211 56.18 8.30 25.88
N GLY A 212 55.92 9.42 25.16
CA GLY A 212 56.74 9.86 24.02
C GLY A 212 56.23 11.13 23.32
N SER A 213 56.57 12.32 23.83
CA SER A 213 56.29 13.62 23.21
C SER A 213 57.62 14.34 22.83
N PRO A 214 57.61 15.41 22.01
CA PRO A 214 57.09 15.53 20.64
C PRO A 214 58.19 16.12 19.70
N SER A 215 57.81 16.87 18.63
CA SER A 215 58.68 17.69 17.74
C SER A 215 59.32 16.93 16.53
N PRO A 216 59.86 17.62 15.50
CA PRO A 216 59.05 18.30 14.47
C PRO A 216 59.39 17.90 13.01
N SER A 217 58.62 18.40 12.04
CA SER A 217 58.76 18.16 10.58
C SER A 217 60.12 18.60 9.99
N PRO A 218 60.53 18.06 8.81
CA PRO A 218 60.16 18.74 7.57
C PRO A 218 59.98 17.86 6.29
N GLY A 219 59.13 18.35 5.37
CA GLY A 219 59.32 18.32 3.91
C GLY A 219 59.42 16.98 3.17
N GLY A 220 58.36 16.63 2.42
CA GLY A 220 58.40 15.59 1.39
C GLY A 220 57.36 15.85 0.29
N SER A 221 57.81 16.14 -0.93
CA SER A 221 56.95 16.36 -2.11
C SER A 221 57.04 15.15 -3.05
N SER A 222 55.95 14.38 -3.15
CA SER A 222 55.78 13.34 -4.18
C SER A 222 54.35 12.83 -4.26
N GLY A 223 53.93 12.41 -5.46
CA GLY A 223 52.83 11.45 -5.62
C GLY A 223 51.46 12.02 -6.01
N THR A 224 51.30 12.49 -7.25
CA THR A 224 50.00 12.38 -7.94
C THR A 224 49.69 10.89 -8.15
N GLY A 225 48.80 10.34 -7.33
CA GLY A 225 48.37 8.94 -7.42
C GLY A 225 46.96 8.80 -6.88
N ALA A 226 45.98 8.73 -7.79
CA ALA A 226 44.62 8.38 -7.42
C ALA A 226 44.60 6.97 -6.79
N PRO A 227 43.81 6.73 -5.72
CA PRO A 227 43.56 5.37 -5.24
C PRO A 227 43.03 4.48 -6.37
N PRO A 228 43.31 3.16 -6.36
CA PRO A 228 42.62 2.24 -7.27
C PRO A 228 41.11 2.38 -7.05
N GLY A 229 40.38 2.69 -8.11
CA GLY A 229 38.98 3.10 -8.02
C GLY A 229 38.11 2.08 -7.31
N ARG A 230 37.36 2.52 -6.29
CA ARG A 230 36.24 1.74 -5.76
C ARG A 230 35.22 1.58 -6.88
N THR A 231 34.83 0.34 -7.18
CA THR A 231 33.58 0.08 -7.88
C THR A 231 32.43 0.40 -6.93
N ALA A 232 31.51 1.26 -7.34
CA ALA A 232 30.29 1.50 -6.56
C ALA A 232 29.41 0.24 -6.49
N ASP A 233 28.57 0.20 -5.48
CA ASP A 233 27.51 -0.80 -5.32
C ASP A 233 26.13 -0.10 -5.29
N PRO A 234 25.46 0.06 -6.45
CA PRO A 234 24.11 0.62 -6.52
C PRO A 234 23.05 -0.24 -5.80
N ALA A 235 23.32 -1.54 -5.56
CA ALA A 235 22.41 -2.40 -4.82
C ALA A 235 22.50 -2.16 -3.30
N ALA A 236 23.70 -1.87 -2.79
CA ALA A 236 23.89 -1.38 -1.41
C ALA A 236 23.24 0.00 -1.21
N ALA A 237 23.39 0.92 -2.16
CA ALA A 237 22.71 2.22 -2.13
C ALA A 237 21.18 2.08 -2.15
N ALA A 238 20.64 1.18 -2.97
CA ALA A 238 19.21 0.89 -2.99
C ALA A 238 18.72 0.17 -1.73
N ALA A 239 19.53 -0.71 -1.13
CA ALA A 239 19.24 -1.31 0.17
C ALA A 239 19.20 -0.27 1.29
N TRP A 240 20.12 0.70 1.26
CA TRP A 240 20.16 1.83 2.19
C TRP A 240 18.90 2.70 2.08
N LEU A 241 18.49 3.07 0.86
CA LEU A 241 17.23 3.80 0.63
C LEU A 241 16.01 3.00 1.10
N ALA A 242 15.94 1.70 0.77
CA ALA A 242 14.84 0.84 1.20
C ALA A 242 14.75 0.69 2.72
N ALA A 243 15.84 0.89 3.45
CA ALA A 243 15.88 0.90 4.91
C ALA A 243 15.42 2.24 5.55
N GLN A 244 15.34 3.34 4.78
CA GLN A 244 14.78 4.62 5.27
C GLN A 244 13.24 4.69 5.11
N LEU A 245 12.62 3.72 4.44
CA LEU A 245 11.18 3.71 4.19
C LEU A 245 10.37 3.37 5.46
N THR A 246 9.52 4.29 5.89
CA THR A 246 8.46 4.03 6.88
C THR A 246 7.53 2.95 6.35
N ASP A 247 7.25 1.96 7.21
CA ASP A 247 6.55 0.69 6.93
C ASP A 247 7.05 -0.07 5.67
N GLY A 248 8.21 0.29 5.14
CA GLY A 248 8.76 -0.20 3.88
C GLY A 248 8.00 0.27 2.62
N ASP A 249 7.16 1.32 2.70
CA ASP A 249 6.34 1.81 1.58
C ASP A 249 6.40 3.32 1.29
N HIS A 250 6.89 4.18 2.18
CA HIS A 250 7.05 5.60 1.87
C HIS A 250 8.20 6.28 2.63
N MET A 251 8.61 7.45 2.13
CA MET A 251 9.52 8.35 2.84
C MET A 251 8.70 9.37 3.63
N GLU A 252 8.95 9.48 4.93
CA GLU A 252 8.33 10.50 5.79
C GLU A 252 8.91 11.89 5.53
N ASN A 253 8.11 12.94 5.72
CA ASN A 253 8.59 14.31 5.60
C ASN A 253 9.30 14.74 6.90
N TRP A 254 10.51 15.28 6.78
CA TRP A 254 11.26 15.76 7.94
C TRP A 254 10.68 17.07 8.51
N ALA A 255 10.07 17.91 7.66
CA ALA A 255 9.58 19.23 8.01
C ALA A 255 8.13 19.24 8.56
N PHE A 256 7.27 18.30 8.16
CA PHE A 256 5.90 18.16 8.68
C PHE A 256 5.51 16.70 8.90
N GLU A 257 4.43 16.43 9.66
CA GLU A 257 3.96 15.06 9.89
C GLU A 257 3.32 14.49 8.62
N GLY A 258 3.78 13.31 8.17
CA GLY A 258 3.24 12.60 7.03
C GLY A 258 4.12 12.64 5.75
N PRO A 259 3.68 11.95 4.68
CA PRO A 259 4.56 11.50 3.61
C PRO A 259 5.18 12.60 2.75
N ASP A 260 6.48 12.49 2.48
CA ASP A 260 7.15 13.21 1.39
C ASP A 260 6.89 12.44 0.08
N PHE A 261 5.72 12.65 -0.53
CA PHE A 261 5.37 12.03 -1.81
C PHE A 261 6.40 12.31 -2.94
N PRO A 262 6.98 13.54 -3.09
CA PRO A 262 8.09 13.79 -4.01
C PRO A 262 9.30 12.87 -3.79
N ARG A 263 9.79 12.76 -2.55
CA ARG A 263 10.89 11.86 -2.19
C ARG A 263 10.53 10.41 -2.45
N THR A 264 9.34 10.00 -2.01
CA THR A 264 8.81 8.65 -2.20
C THR A 264 8.79 8.26 -3.70
N ALA A 265 8.45 9.19 -4.60
CA ALA A 265 8.49 8.98 -6.04
C ALA A 265 9.92 8.94 -6.62
N LEU A 266 10.82 9.82 -6.18
CA LEU A 266 12.24 9.78 -6.59
C LEU A 266 12.92 8.49 -6.13
N THR A 267 12.68 8.08 -4.89
CA THR A 267 13.10 6.79 -4.33
C THR A 267 12.57 5.62 -5.17
N ALA A 268 11.30 5.65 -5.60
CA ALA A 268 10.77 4.60 -6.48
C ALA A 268 11.52 4.51 -7.83
N LEU A 269 11.87 5.64 -8.44
CA LEU A 269 12.69 5.68 -9.65
C LEU A 269 14.11 5.15 -9.38
N SER A 270 14.74 5.53 -8.26
CA SER A 270 16.07 5.04 -7.86
C SER A 270 16.09 3.53 -7.58
N LEU A 271 15.12 3.00 -6.84
CA LEU A 271 14.98 1.56 -6.62
C LEU A 271 14.77 0.83 -7.95
N ALA A 272 13.97 1.37 -8.87
CA ALA A 272 13.82 0.82 -10.22
C ALA A 272 15.14 0.80 -11.00
N GLY A 273 15.89 1.90 -11.00
CA GLY A 273 17.21 2.00 -11.65
C GLY A 273 18.23 1.00 -11.10
N SER A 274 18.21 0.73 -9.79
CA SER A 274 19.10 -0.26 -9.15
C SER A 274 18.92 -1.70 -9.66
N GLY A 275 17.76 -2.02 -10.25
CA GLY A 275 17.41 -3.40 -10.61
C GLY A 275 17.17 -4.35 -9.42
N THR A 276 17.12 -3.82 -8.19
CA THR A 276 16.96 -4.57 -6.93
C THR A 276 15.79 -4.05 -6.10
N GLN A 277 15.60 -4.57 -4.89
CA GLN A 277 14.56 -4.16 -3.93
C GLN A 277 13.10 -4.21 -4.46
N ASP A 278 12.78 -5.12 -5.38
CA ASP A 278 11.45 -5.26 -6.01
C ASP A 278 10.27 -5.32 -5.00
N ALA A 279 10.52 -5.79 -3.76
CA ALA A 279 9.51 -5.84 -2.71
C ALA A 279 9.17 -4.46 -2.13
N ALA A 280 10.19 -3.63 -1.89
CA ALA A 280 10.01 -2.23 -1.50
C ALA A 280 9.43 -1.43 -2.68
N LEU A 281 9.98 -1.59 -3.89
CA LEU A 281 9.49 -0.87 -5.08
C LEU A 281 7.99 -1.10 -5.36
N ARG A 282 7.49 -2.34 -5.20
CA ARG A 282 6.05 -2.64 -5.32
C ARG A 282 5.22 -1.98 -4.22
N LYS A 283 5.69 -2.00 -2.98
CA LYS A 283 5.06 -1.29 -1.86
C LYS A 283 4.96 0.21 -2.14
N VAL A 284 6.08 0.84 -2.49
CA VAL A 284 6.17 2.28 -2.78
C VAL A 284 5.29 2.70 -3.96
N ALA A 285 5.26 1.91 -5.04
CA ALA A 285 4.37 2.18 -6.17
C ALA A 285 2.88 2.04 -5.79
N ALA A 286 2.52 1.04 -4.97
CA ALA A 286 1.15 0.87 -4.49
C ALA A 286 0.73 2.01 -3.52
N PHE A 287 1.64 2.45 -2.66
CA PHE A 287 1.44 3.60 -1.76
C PHE A 287 1.18 4.89 -2.54
N LEU A 288 2.02 5.19 -3.55
CA LEU A 288 1.86 6.35 -4.41
C LEU A 288 0.57 6.30 -5.24
N ALA A 289 0.14 5.11 -5.68
CA ALA A 289 -1.15 4.94 -6.34
C ALA A 289 -2.33 5.19 -5.39
N ALA A 290 -2.27 4.71 -4.15
CA ALA A 290 -3.31 4.91 -3.14
C ALA A 290 -3.45 6.38 -2.71
N HIS A 291 -2.36 7.16 -2.74
CA HIS A 291 -2.31 8.56 -2.31
C HIS A 291 -2.18 9.57 -3.46
N ALA A 292 -2.40 9.15 -4.71
CA ALA A 292 -2.22 10.00 -5.90
C ALA A 292 -2.98 11.34 -5.79
N ASP A 293 -4.21 11.33 -5.27
CA ASP A 293 -5.03 12.54 -5.05
C ASP A 293 -4.42 13.52 -4.04
N ALA A 294 -3.80 13.01 -2.96
CA ALA A 294 -3.17 13.86 -1.95
C ALA A 294 -1.91 14.55 -2.51
N PHE A 295 -1.16 13.86 -3.38
CA PHE A 295 0.02 14.42 -4.03
C PHE A 295 -0.35 15.38 -5.17
N LEU A 296 -1.35 15.05 -5.99
CA LEU A 296 -1.84 15.93 -7.07
C LEU A 296 -2.52 17.20 -6.56
N PHE A 297 -3.19 17.13 -5.40
CA PHE A 297 -3.98 18.23 -4.84
C PHE A 297 -3.60 18.50 -3.37
N PRO A 298 -2.37 18.96 -3.07
CA PRO A 298 -1.89 19.13 -1.69
C PRO A 298 -2.64 20.20 -0.89
N ASN A 299 -3.40 21.07 -1.57
CA ASN A 299 -4.30 22.07 -0.95
C ASN A 299 -5.77 21.63 -0.96
N GLY A 300 -6.04 20.34 -1.19
CA GLY A 300 -7.36 19.74 -1.33
C GLY A 300 -7.92 19.77 -2.76
N ALA A 301 -8.50 18.66 -3.19
CA ALA A 301 -9.20 18.58 -4.46
C ALA A 301 -10.53 19.36 -4.42
N SER A 302 -10.62 20.42 -5.22
CA SER A 302 -11.85 21.21 -5.42
C SER A 302 -12.23 21.27 -6.90
N ALA A 303 -13.49 21.56 -7.21
CA ALA A 303 -13.99 21.53 -8.58
C ALA A 303 -13.29 22.61 -9.44
N GLY A 304 -12.44 22.19 -10.38
CA GLY A 304 -11.63 23.07 -11.21
C GLY A 304 -10.25 23.43 -10.62
N ALA A 305 -9.82 22.78 -9.53
CA ALA A 305 -8.43 22.84 -9.10
C ALA A 305 -7.52 22.20 -10.16
N ALA A 306 -6.52 22.95 -10.64
CA ALA A 306 -5.47 22.38 -11.46
C ALA A 306 -4.56 21.47 -10.60
N PRO A 307 -4.16 20.28 -11.09
CA PRO A 307 -3.23 19.39 -10.41
C PRO A 307 -1.83 20.01 -10.31
N ASP A 308 -1.05 19.57 -9.34
CA ASP A 308 0.37 19.90 -9.24
C ASP A 308 1.16 19.21 -10.37
N ALA A 309 1.78 20.00 -11.25
CA ALA A 309 2.48 19.50 -12.44
C ALA A 309 3.68 18.60 -12.09
N ARG A 310 4.36 18.86 -10.96
CA ARG A 310 5.46 18.01 -10.47
C ARG A 310 4.93 16.67 -9.96
N ALA A 311 3.82 16.67 -9.22
CA ALA A 311 3.15 15.44 -8.78
C ALA A 311 2.70 14.60 -9.98
N ALA A 312 2.03 15.21 -10.96
CA ALA A 312 1.58 14.53 -12.18
C ALA A 312 2.75 13.90 -12.95
N ALA A 313 3.85 14.64 -13.14
CA ALA A 313 5.05 14.14 -13.80
C ALA A 313 5.71 12.98 -13.02
N LEU A 314 5.98 13.14 -11.73
CA LEU A 314 6.64 12.11 -10.92
C LEU A 314 5.80 10.83 -10.79
N LEU A 315 4.48 10.96 -10.58
CA LEU A 315 3.58 9.80 -10.55
C LEU A 315 3.53 9.08 -11.91
N ALA A 316 3.57 9.80 -13.04
CA ALA A 316 3.57 9.21 -14.37
C ALA A 316 4.88 8.45 -14.62
N LEU A 317 6.03 9.05 -14.29
CA LEU A 317 7.33 8.39 -14.40
C LEU A 317 7.40 7.11 -13.56
N VAL A 318 6.86 7.13 -12.33
CA VAL A 318 6.79 5.93 -11.46
C VAL A 318 5.86 4.86 -12.03
N ALA A 319 4.70 5.25 -12.59
CA ALA A 319 3.79 4.30 -13.25
C ALA A 319 4.52 3.55 -14.37
N GLU A 320 5.16 4.29 -15.28
CA GLU A 320 5.86 3.72 -16.43
C GLU A 320 7.11 2.94 -16.05
N ALA A 321 7.93 3.49 -15.15
CA ALA A 321 9.16 2.85 -14.68
C ALA A 321 8.87 1.52 -14.00
N THR A 322 7.73 1.40 -13.31
CA THR A 322 7.28 0.13 -12.72
C THR A 322 6.50 -0.78 -13.67
N GLY A 323 6.15 -0.31 -14.88
CA GLY A 323 5.45 -1.08 -15.91
C GLY A 323 3.92 -1.02 -15.86
N GLY A 324 3.34 -0.06 -15.13
CA GLY A 324 1.93 0.32 -15.20
C GLY A 324 1.63 1.39 -16.25
N ASP A 325 0.40 1.88 -16.29
CA ASP A 325 -0.08 2.91 -17.23
C ASP A 325 -0.30 4.27 -16.54
N PRO A 326 0.35 5.36 -16.99
CA PRO A 326 0.17 6.70 -16.41
C PRO A 326 -1.20 7.31 -16.68
N ARG A 327 -2.03 6.73 -17.58
CA ARG A 327 -3.41 7.20 -17.84
C ARG A 327 -4.44 6.63 -16.85
N SER A 328 -4.05 5.70 -16.00
CA SER A 328 -4.93 5.07 -15.00
C SER A 328 -4.31 4.88 -13.61
N PHE A 329 -3.07 5.36 -13.40
CA PHE A 329 -2.36 5.24 -12.13
C PHE A 329 -3.10 5.99 -11.00
N GLY A 330 -3.34 5.30 -9.87
CA GLY A 330 -4.15 5.83 -8.77
C GLY A 330 -5.61 6.20 -9.16
N GLY A 331 -6.11 5.70 -10.29
CA GLY A 331 -7.41 6.10 -10.84
C GLY A 331 -7.41 7.47 -11.54
N ARG A 332 -6.24 8.02 -11.87
CA ARG A 332 -6.06 9.32 -12.55
C ARG A 332 -5.36 9.18 -13.89
N ASP A 333 -5.74 10.03 -14.83
CA ASP A 333 -4.99 10.24 -16.06
C ASP A 333 -3.96 11.36 -15.84
N LEU A 334 -2.71 10.95 -15.60
CA LEU A 334 -1.59 11.84 -15.32
C LEU A 334 -1.04 12.49 -16.60
N VAL A 335 -1.34 11.89 -17.76
CA VAL A 335 -1.00 12.45 -19.08
C VAL A 335 -1.93 13.63 -19.36
N ALA A 336 -3.24 13.46 -19.16
CA ALA A 336 -4.22 14.54 -19.23
C ALA A 336 -3.92 15.65 -18.20
N ALA A 337 -3.55 15.29 -16.97
CA ALA A 337 -3.16 16.23 -15.93
C ALA A 337 -1.99 17.17 -16.33
N LEU A 338 -1.12 16.73 -17.26
CA LEU A 338 -0.06 17.56 -17.84
C LEU A 338 -0.51 18.27 -19.12
N THR A 339 -1.21 17.61 -20.05
CA THR A 339 -1.58 18.21 -21.35
C THR A 339 -2.66 19.27 -21.26
N ASP A 340 -3.64 19.10 -20.37
CA ASP A 340 -4.79 20.00 -20.25
C ASP A 340 -4.46 21.27 -19.42
N HIS A 341 -3.27 21.30 -18.82
CA HIS A 341 -2.81 22.33 -17.88
C HIS A 341 -1.51 23.03 -18.34
N VAL A 342 -1.37 23.27 -19.65
CA VAL A 342 -0.32 24.14 -20.22
C VAL A 342 -0.80 25.60 -20.23
N CYS A 343 0.10 26.54 -19.94
CA CYS A 343 -0.18 27.97 -19.96
C CYS A 343 -0.09 28.57 -21.37
N ASP A 344 -1.07 29.38 -21.78
CA ASP A 344 -1.06 30.16 -23.02
C ASP A 344 -0.37 31.52 -22.86
N ALA A 345 -0.23 32.03 -21.62
CA ALA A 345 0.32 33.36 -21.35
C ALA A 345 1.00 33.50 -19.98
N ALA A 346 1.94 34.46 -19.91
CA ALA A 346 2.54 34.92 -18.66
C ALA A 346 1.48 35.42 -17.66
N GLY A 347 1.58 35.02 -16.40
CA GLY A 347 0.65 35.41 -15.34
C GLY A 347 -0.69 34.66 -15.32
N GLN A 348 -0.94 33.73 -16.24
CA GLN A 348 -2.13 32.89 -16.24
C GLN A 348 -2.30 32.16 -14.89
N GLY A 349 -3.47 32.32 -14.27
CA GLY A 349 -3.78 31.78 -12.93
C GLY A 349 -2.85 32.22 -11.80
N GLY A 350 -1.99 33.24 -12.01
CA GLY A 350 -0.90 33.60 -11.08
C GLY A 350 0.24 32.57 -11.00
N LYS A 351 0.23 31.52 -11.83
CA LYS A 351 1.09 30.33 -11.72
C LYS A 351 2.02 30.08 -12.93
N CYS A 352 2.07 31.01 -13.90
CA CYS A 352 2.85 30.87 -15.12
C CYS A 352 3.80 32.06 -15.33
N SER A 353 5.04 31.79 -15.73
CA SER A 353 6.03 32.78 -16.15
C SER A 353 5.82 33.24 -17.59
N ALA A 354 5.42 32.34 -18.49
CA ALA A 354 5.28 32.54 -19.92
C ALA A 354 4.23 31.56 -20.53
N ALA A 355 4.06 31.63 -21.86
CA ALA A 355 3.39 30.58 -22.62
C ALA A 355 4.27 29.32 -22.68
N GLY A 356 3.65 28.13 -22.66
CA GLY A 356 4.34 26.84 -22.70
C GLY A 356 4.76 26.27 -21.34
N ASP A 357 4.68 27.03 -20.25
CA ASP A 357 4.85 26.47 -18.89
C ASP A 357 3.75 25.44 -18.60
N PHE A 358 4.06 24.36 -17.88
CA PHE A 358 3.02 23.62 -17.15
C PHE A 358 2.52 24.47 -15.97
N GLN A 359 1.21 24.48 -15.70
CA GLN A 359 0.59 25.35 -14.72
C GLN A 359 1.10 25.07 -13.29
N GLY A 360 1.92 25.98 -12.76
CA GLY A 360 2.53 25.84 -11.43
C GLY A 360 3.93 25.23 -11.43
N ALA A 361 4.53 24.94 -12.59
CA ALA A 361 5.97 24.71 -12.67
C ALA A 361 6.71 25.98 -12.23
N ALA A 362 7.66 25.85 -11.28
CA ALA A 362 8.45 26.97 -10.76
C ALA A 362 9.88 27.01 -11.32
N ASN A 363 10.35 25.90 -11.90
CA ASN A 363 11.72 25.71 -12.39
C ASN A 363 11.74 24.80 -13.63
N PRO A 364 12.80 24.87 -14.47
CA PRO A 364 12.90 24.02 -15.65
C PRO A 364 13.04 22.53 -15.30
N TRP A 365 13.47 22.18 -14.09
CA TRP A 365 13.41 20.80 -13.60
C TRP A 365 11.99 20.21 -13.64
N THR A 366 10.99 20.94 -13.11
CA THR A 366 9.58 20.50 -13.17
C THR A 366 9.08 20.41 -14.62
N GLN A 367 9.48 21.37 -15.46
CA GLN A 367 9.17 21.38 -16.88
C GLN A 367 9.78 20.17 -17.63
N ALA A 368 11.02 19.81 -17.29
CA ALA A 368 11.74 18.66 -17.82
C ALA A 368 11.07 17.34 -17.43
N MET A 369 10.76 17.14 -16.13
CA MET A 369 10.04 15.94 -15.66
C MET A 369 8.71 15.75 -16.41
N GLY A 370 7.93 16.82 -16.59
CA GLY A 370 6.66 16.76 -17.33
C GLY A 370 6.84 16.39 -18.81
N VAL A 371 7.88 16.93 -19.48
CA VAL A 371 8.21 16.57 -20.87
C VAL A 371 8.70 15.13 -20.98
N ILE A 372 9.50 14.64 -20.03
CA ILE A 372 10.00 13.26 -20.02
C ILE A 372 8.82 12.28 -19.84
N ALA A 373 7.91 12.57 -18.90
CA ALA A 373 6.70 11.78 -18.68
C ALA A 373 5.81 11.71 -19.92
N LEU A 374 5.55 12.83 -20.59
CA LEU A 374 4.74 12.84 -21.82
C LEU A 374 5.39 12.03 -22.95
N ALA A 375 6.69 12.23 -23.18
CA ALA A 375 7.39 11.57 -24.27
C ALA A 375 7.52 10.05 -24.07
N ARG A 376 7.77 9.59 -22.82
CA ARG A 376 7.70 8.16 -22.46
C ARG A 376 6.29 7.59 -22.66
N ALA A 377 5.25 8.37 -22.33
CA ALA A 377 3.85 7.95 -22.48
C ALA A 377 3.37 7.92 -23.94
N GLY A 378 4.26 8.14 -24.92
CA GLY A 378 3.98 8.17 -26.35
C GLY A 378 3.31 9.45 -26.82
N VAL A 379 3.31 10.52 -26.01
CA VAL A 379 2.72 11.83 -26.34
C VAL A 379 3.82 12.80 -26.74
N VAL A 380 3.72 13.33 -27.96
CA VAL A 380 4.56 14.45 -28.40
C VAL A 380 4.15 15.70 -27.61
N PRO A 381 5.05 16.33 -26.81
CA PRO A 381 4.72 17.55 -26.08
C PRO A 381 4.33 18.68 -27.05
N ALA A 382 3.42 19.56 -26.62
CA ALA A 382 3.01 20.70 -27.44
C ALA A 382 4.23 21.61 -27.76
N PRO A 383 4.39 22.14 -29.00
CA PRO A 383 5.59 22.88 -29.39
C PRO A 383 6.00 24.00 -28.43
N ALA A 384 5.03 24.75 -27.91
CA ALA A 384 5.26 25.82 -26.92
C ALA A 384 5.97 25.32 -25.63
N VAL A 385 5.71 24.08 -25.20
CA VAL A 385 6.32 23.44 -24.01
C VAL A 385 7.81 23.17 -24.24
N LEU A 386 8.21 22.87 -25.48
CA LEU A 386 9.60 22.64 -25.87
C LEU A 386 10.32 23.95 -26.20
N ASP A 387 9.66 24.86 -26.93
CA ASP A 387 10.13 26.23 -27.19
C ASP A 387 10.41 26.99 -25.88
N ARG A 388 9.67 26.68 -24.81
CA ARG A 388 9.83 27.28 -23.49
C ARG A 388 11.24 27.15 -22.93
N PHE A 389 11.93 26.03 -23.17
CA PHE A 389 13.31 25.81 -22.74
C PHE A 389 14.30 26.76 -23.41
N ALA A 390 14.13 27.05 -24.70
CA ALA A 390 14.93 28.07 -25.38
C ALA A 390 14.73 29.47 -24.75
N GLY A 391 13.54 29.73 -24.20
CA GLY A 391 13.21 30.93 -23.42
C GLY A 391 13.71 30.96 -21.96
N VAL A 392 14.44 29.94 -21.50
CA VAL A 392 15.21 29.95 -20.22
C VAL A 392 16.67 29.52 -20.40
N GLN A 393 17.13 29.31 -21.65
CA GLN A 393 18.54 29.08 -21.93
C GLN A 393 19.32 30.40 -21.85
N CYS A 394 20.33 30.44 -21.00
CA CYS A 394 21.19 31.60 -20.82
C CYS A 394 22.19 31.76 -22.00
N ALA A 395 22.87 32.91 -22.03
CA ALA A 395 23.75 33.28 -23.15
C ALA A 395 24.98 32.36 -23.29
N ASP A 396 25.42 31.74 -22.19
CA ASP A 396 26.51 30.76 -22.12
C ASP A 396 26.10 29.35 -22.62
N GLY A 397 24.81 29.01 -22.61
CA GLY A 397 24.25 27.74 -23.05
C GLY A 397 23.65 26.86 -21.94
N GLY A 398 23.86 27.20 -20.66
CA GLY A 398 23.14 26.59 -19.55
C GLY A 398 21.71 27.11 -19.44
N PHE A 399 20.93 26.59 -18.50
CA PHE A 399 19.52 26.98 -18.28
C PHE A 399 19.32 27.49 -16.86
N ALA A 400 18.44 28.47 -16.70
CA ALA A 400 18.19 29.10 -15.40
C ALA A 400 17.62 28.13 -14.35
N GLY A 401 18.00 28.26 -13.08
CA GLY A 401 17.43 27.46 -11.97
C GLY A 401 15.94 27.71 -11.67
N THR A 402 15.31 28.68 -12.35
CA THR A 402 13.89 29.03 -12.22
C THR A 402 13.29 29.43 -13.57
N LEU A 403 11.97 29.37 -13.74
CA LEU A 403 11.29 29.75 -14.97
C LEU A 403 11.22 31.27 -15.11
N ILE A 404 12.33 31.86 -15.56
CA ILE A 404 12.48 33.31 -15.80
C ILE A 404 11.62 33.79 -16.98
N ARG A 405 11.08 35.00 -16.90
CA ARG A 405 10.41 35.66 -18.03
C ARG A 405 11.43 36.09 -19.09
N PRO A 406 11.06 36.16 -20.39
CA PRO A 406 11.95 36.64 -21.43
C PRO A 406 12.56 38.01 -21.10
N GLY A 407 13.90 38.09 -21.10
CA GLY A 407 14.66 39.30 -20.78
C GLY A 407 14.91 39.59 -19.29
N GLN A 408 14.51 38.70 -18.38
CA GLN A 408 15.00 38.74 -16.99
C GLN A 408 16.45 38.23 -16.88
N TYR A 409 17.06 38.44 -15.70
CA TYR A 409 18.37 37.90 -15.36
C TYR A 409 18.37 36.37 -15.48
N CYS A 410 19.45 35.80 -16.02
CA CYS A 410 19.59 34.37 -16.31
C CYS A 410 20.94 33.92 -15.75
N GLU A 411 20.91 32.99 -14.80
CA GLU A 411 22.09 32.38 -14.17
C GLU A 411 21.93 30.87 -14.27
N SER A 412 22.92 30.22 -14.89
CA SER A 412 22.85 28.82 -15.31
C SER A 412 23.05 27.85 -14.15
N ASP A 413 22.05 27.00 -13.93
CA ASP A 413 22.02 25.93 -12.92
C ASP A 413 22.38 24.58 -13.55
N PRO A 414 23.37 23.82 -13.04
CA PRO A 414 23.69 22.48 -13.52
C PRO A 414 22.54 21.49 -13.46
N LEU A 415 21.70 21.52 -12.43
CA LEU A 415 20.59 20.57 -12.25
C LEU A 415 19.51 20.81 -13.30
N SER A 416 19.01 22.05 -13.42
CA SER A 416 18.06 22.43 -14.47
C SER A 416 18.64 22.25 -15.87
N THR A 417 19.95 22.45 -16.07
CA THR A 417 20.62 22.22 -17.36
C THR A 417 20.67 20.75 -17.74
N ALA A 418 21.07 19.87 -16.80
CA ALA A 418 21.15 18.43 -17.02
C ALA A 418 19.78 17.82 -17.39
N GLU A 419 18.77 18.14 -16.60
CA GLU A 419 17.43 17.56 -16.76
C GLU A 419 16.71 18.12 -18.00
N THR A 420 16.95 19.38 -18.35
CA THR A 420 16.52 19.95 -19.65
C THR A 420 17.21 19.26 -20.83
N VAL A 421 18.50 18.90 -20.72
CA VAL A 421 19.22 18.15 -21.76
C VAL A 421 18.61 16.76 -21.96
N ILE A 422 18.27 16.04 -20.88
CA ILE A 422 17.61 14.73 -20.94
C ILE A 422 16.24 14.87 -21.63
N ALA A 423 15.41 15.81 -21.16
CA ALA A 423 14.08 16.07 -21.71
C ALA A 423 14.09 16.41 -23.21
N LEU A 424 14.96 17.33 -23.64
CA LEU A 424 15.06 17.74 -25.04
C LEU A 424 15.68 16.66 -25.94
N ARG A 425 16.55 15.79 -25.42
CA ARG A 425 17.08 14.65 -26.19
C ARG A 425 16.04 13.55 -26.40
N LEU A 426 15.18 13.30 -25.41
CA LEU A 426 14.07 12.34 -25.52
C LEU A 426 12.96 12.85 -26.45
N ALA A 427 12.47 14.09 -26.23
CA ALA A 427 11.35 14.64 -27.01
C ALA A 427 11.74 15.03 -28.44
N GLY A 428 12.99 15.50 -28.64
CA GLY A 428 13.52 15.95 -29.91
C GLY A 428 12.97 17.29 -30.41
N GLY A 429 13.32 17.64 -31.65
CA GLY A 429 12.98 18.92 -32.29
C GLY A 429 13.95 20.06 -31.97
N HIS A 430 14.45 20.11 -30.73
CA HIS A 430 15.25 21.23 -30.21
C HIS A 430 16.73 20.87 -29.96
N GLN A 431 17.28 19.91 -30.73
CA GLN A 431 18.68 19.45 -30.59
C GLN A 431 19.73 20.58 -30.44
N PRO A 432 19.74 21.67 -31.23
CA PRO A 432 20.72 22.75 -31.07
C PRO A 432 20.67 23.46 -29.70
N VAL A 433 19.52 23.45 -29.02
CA VAL A 433 19.34 23.98 -27.67
C VAL A 433 19.91 22.98 -26.65
N ALA A 434 19.64 21.68 -26.81
CA ALA A 434 20.22 20.62 -25.98
C ALA A 434 21.75 20.48 -26.13
N ASP A 435 22.28 20.64 -27.35
CA ASP A 435 23.72 20.56 -27.62
C ASP A 435 24.50 21.71 -26.95
N ARG A 436 23.90 22.91 -26.86
CA ARG A 436 24.46 24.02 -26.07
C ARG A 436 24.48 23.72 -24.57
N GLY A 437 23.44 23.08 -24.03
CA GLY A 437 23.42 22.61 -22.64
C GLY A 437 24.51 21.58 -22.35
N VAL A 438 24.72 20.62 -23.25
CA VAL A 438 25.82 19.63 -23.14
C VAL A 438 27.19 20.28 -23.25
N ALA A 439 27.38 21.25 -24.15
CA ALA A 439 28.62 22.01 -24.26
C ALA A 439 28.91 22.80 -22.97
N TRP A 440 27.88 23.39 -22.35
CA TRP A 440 28.00 24.06 -21.06
C TRP A 440 28.36 23.10 -19.93
N LEU A 441 27.65 21.97 -19.76
CA LEU A 441 27.97 20.94 -18.76
C LEU A 441 29.40 20.40 -18.94
N THR A 442 29.83 20.20 -20.19
CA THR A 442 31.23 19.81 -20.49
C THR A 442 32.24 20.83 -19.96
N ALA A 443 31.91 22.12 -20.01
CA ALA A 443 32.78 23.21 -19.58
C ALA A 443 32.75 23.46 -18.06
N GLN A 444 31.69 23.05 -17.36
CA GLN A 444 31.59 23.15 -15.89
C GLN A 444 32.20 21.95 -15.14
N GLN A 445 32.49 20.84 -15.82
CA GLN A 445 33.03 19.66 -15.15
C GLN A 445 34.42 19.95 -14.54
N GLY A 446 34.56 19.67 -13.25
CA GLY A 446 35.83 19.77 -12.52
C GLY A 446 36.91 18.81 -13.04
N ALA A 447 38.17 19.13 -12.73
CA ALA A 447 39.31 18.28 -13.10
C ALA A 447 39.32 16.91 -12.40
N ASP A 448 38.56 16.78 -11.31
CA ASP A 448 38.25 15.56 -10.56
C ASP A 448 37.02 14.80 -11.11
N GLY A 449 36.30 15.37 -12.09
CA GLY A 449 35.08 14.82 -12.68
C GLY A 449 33.77 15.37 -12.10
N ALA A 450 33.83 16.17 -11.04
CA ALA A 450 32.66 16.58 -10.27
C ALA A 450 31.99 17.87 -10.78
N PHE A 451 30.84 18.18 -10.19
CA PHE A 451 30.07 19.40 -10.45
C PHE A 451 29.75 20.11 -9.13
N VAL A 452 29.87 21.44 -9.15
CA VAL A 452 29.41 22.36 -8.09
C VAL A 452 27.95 22.74 -8.35
N PRO A 453 27.11 23.00 -7.33
CA PRO A 453 25.72 23.41 -7.55
C PRO A 453 25.58 24.82 -8.13
N TYR A 454 26.55 25.70 -7.88
CA TYR A 454 26.61 27.06 -8.42
C TYR A 454 28.06 27.58 -8.40
N ALA A 455 28.32 28.67 -9.11
CA ALA A 455 29.66 29.23 -9.23
C ALA A 455 30.25 29.61 -7.85
N GLY A 456 31.38 29.01 -7.50
CA GLY A 456 32.09 29.24 -6.24
C GLY A 456 31.69 28.33 -5.07
N ALA A 457 30.75 27.39 -5.26
CA ALA A 457 30.49 26.33 -4.30
C ALA A 457 31.55 25.21 -4.32
N SER A 458 31.51 24.31 -3.34
CA SER A 458 32.24 23.03 -3.38
C SER A 458 31.51 22.00 -4.26
N PRO A 459 32.17 20.97 -4.80
CA PRO A 459 31.49 19.93 -5.58
C PRO A 459 30.59 19.05 -4.70
N GLU A 460 29.47 18.60 -5.27
CA GLU A 460 28.42 17.86 -4.55
C GLU A 460 27.96 16.60 -5.29
N THR A 461 27.32 15.69 -4.57
CA THR A 461 26.79 14.43 -5.09
C THR A 461 25.60 14.65 -6.03
N LEU A 462 24.65 15.52 -5.69
CA LEU A 462 23.43 15.74 -6.47
C LEU A 462 23.71 16.30 -7.87
N SER A 463 24.35 17.47 -7.97
CA SER A 463 24.74 18.07 -9.26
C SER A 463 25.67 17.18 -10.08
N THR A 464 26.60 16.45 -9.45
CA THR A 464 27.49 15.51 -10.18
C THR A 464 26.70 14.34 -10.77
N ALA A 465 25.71 13.80 -10.04
CA ALA A 465 24.90 12.68 -10.51
C ALA A 465 23.99 13.06 -11.68
N VAL A 466 23.21 14.14 -11.59
CA VAL A 466 22.34 14.54 -12.71
C VAL A 466 23.14 14.97 -13.95
N ALA A 467 24.30 15.62 -13.75
CA ALA A 467 25.20 15.92 -14.86
C ALA A 467 25.77 14.64 -15.52
N ALA A 468 26.12 13.61 -14.75
CA ALA A 468 26.54 12.31 -15.29
C ALA A 468 25.45 11.67 -16.16
N GLN A 469 24.19 11.68 -15.69
CA GLN A 469 23.04 11.17 -16.45
C GLN A 469 22.86 11.93 -17.77
N ALA A 470 22.88 13.26 -17.75
CA ALA A 470 22.72 14.09 -18.95
C ALA A 470 23.88 13.96 -19.94
N LEU A 471 25.11 13.77 -19.44
CA LEU A 471 26.29 13.48 -20.27
C LEU A 471 26.20 12.08 -20.89
N HIS A 472 25.72 11.08 -20.14
CA HIS A 472 25.46 9.73 -20.67
C HIS A 472 24.41 9.74 -21.78
N ALA A 473 23.26 10.38 -21.54
CA ALA A 473 22.19 10.58 -22.54
C ALA A 473 22.65 11.41 -23.76
N ALA A 474 23.71 12.20 -23.63
CA ALA A 474 24.36 12.93 -24.72
C ALA A 474 25.45 12.14 -25.47
N GLY A 475 25.77 10.91 -25.08
CA GLY A 475 26.86 10.11 -25.63
C GLY A 475 28.26 10.60 -25.21
N ARG A 476 28.35 11.45 -24.18
CA ARG A 476 29.60 11.99 -23.63
C ARG A 476 30.15 11.07 -22.54
N THR A 477 30.39 9.81 -22.92
CA THR A 477 30.77 8.74 -21.98
C THR A 477 32.01 9.11 -21.16
N ALA A 478 33.09 9.58 -21.80
CA ALA A 478 34.32 9.95 -21.10
C ALA A 478 34.13 11.07 -20.06
N GLU A 479 33.13 11.93 -20.20
CA GLU A 479 32.74 12.93 -19.20
C GLU A 479 31.89 12.28 -18.08
N ALA A 480 30.88 11.49 -18.45
CA ALA A 480 30.03 10.77 -17.51
C ALA A 480 30.83 9.80 -16.62
N ASP A 481 31.78 9.05 -17.20
CA ASP A 481 32.66 8.09 -16.52
C ASP A 481 33.53 8.76 -15.45
N ARG A 482 33.92 10.03 -15.62
CA ARG A 482 34.63 10.80 -14.59
C ARG A 482 33.70 11.18 -13.44
N ALA A 483 32.48 11.61 -13.74
CA ALA A 483 31.48 11.95 -12.73
C ALA A 483 31.03 10.72 -11.93
N THR A 484 30.79 9.58 -12.58
CA THR A 484 30.45 8.31 -11.90
C THR A 484 31.62 7.75 -11.09
N ALA A 485 32.88 7.90 -11.56
CA ALA A 485 34.06 7.53 -10.75
C ALA A 485 34.20 8.39 -9.48
N TRP A 486 33.87 9.68 -9.54
CA TRP A 486 33.86 10.57 -8.38
C TRP A 486 32.78 10.16 -7.35
N LEU A 487 31.57 9.87 -7.82
CA LEU A 487 30.47 9.33 -7.00
C LEU A 487 30.87 7.99 -6.35
N ALA A 488 31.46 7.07 -7.12
CA ALA A 488 31.89 5.75 -6.65
C ALA A 488 33.00 5.80 -5.59
N ALA A 489 33.92 6.78 -5.69
CA ALA A 489 34.95 7.00 -4.67
C ALA A 489 34.35 7.44 -3.32
N ARG A 490 33.18 8.09 -3.35
CA ARG A 490 32.50 8.75 -2.21
C ARG A 490 31.33 7.96 -1.62
N GLN A 491 31.07 6.74 -2.09
CA GLN A 491 30.08 5.87 -1.46
C GLN A 491 30.53 5.45 -0.04
N ASN A 492 29.60 5.54 0.91
CA ASN A 492 29.80 5.25 2.32
C ASN A 492 29.75 3.75 2.63
N ALA A 493 30.24 3.37 3.81
CA ALA A 493 30.30 1.98 4.26
C ALA A 493 28.92 1.37 4.59
N ASP A 494 27.88 2.19 4.71
CA ASP A 494 26.47 1.78 4.84
C ASP A 494 25.77 1.61 3.46
N GLY A 495 26.45 1.96 2.37
CA GLY A 495 25.94 1.93 1.01
C GLY A 495 25.38 3.27 0.51
N GLY A 496 25.10 4.24 1.37
CA GLY A 496 24.57 5.54 0.96
C GLY A 496 25.65 6.51 0.45
N LEU A 497 25.23 7.73 0.11
CA LEU A 497 26.11 8.85 -0.21
C LEU A 497 25.65 10.11 0.56
N GLY A 498 26.60 10.87 1.10
CA GLY A 498 26.35 12.21 1.64
C GLY A 498 26.29 13.29 0.54
N PRO A 499 25.79 14.50 0.84
CA PRO A 499 25.59 15.54 -0.17
C PRO A 499 26.89 16.15 -0.67
N ASP A 500 27.89 16.36 0.20
CA ASP A 500 29.13 17.10 -0.10
C ASP A 500 30.37 16.46 0.58
N GLU A 501 31.54 17.09 0.57
CA GLU A 501 32.77 16.56 1.20
C GLU A 501 32.84 16.78 2.72
N TRP A 502 32.11 17.76 3.24
CA TRP A 502 32.12 18.18 4.64
C TRP A 502 30.98 17.56 5.45
N THR A 503 29.93 17.10 4.75
CA THR A 503 28.78 16.37 5.27
C THR A 503 28.89 14.89 4.87
N PRO A 504 29.60 14.04 5.63
CA PRO A 504 29.89 12.66 5.24
C PRO A 504 28.70 11.70 5.44
N ASP A 505 27.71 12.07 6.25
CA ASP A 505 26.58 11.19 6.58
C ASP A 505 25.67 10.97 5.35
N SER A 506 25.25 9.73 5.15
CA SER A 506 24.42 9.31 4.01
C SER A 506 23.04 9.97 4.04
N GLU A 507 22.58 10.50 2.92
CA GLU A 507 21.25 11.11 2.78
C GLU A 507 20.46 10.57 1.58
N ALA A 508 19.14 10.66 1.63
CA ALA A 508 18.28 10.22 0.52
C ALA A 508 18.48 11.02 -0.78
N PRO A 509 18.48 12.37 -0.83
CA PRO A 509 18.59 13.12 -2.08
C PRO A 509 19.87 12.82 -2.88
N ALA A 510 21.01 12.80 -2.20
CA ALA A 510 22.29 12.41 -2.77
C ALA A 510 22.30 10.95 -3.26
N THR A 511 21.79 10.01 -2.45
CA THR A 511 21.78 8.58 -2.79
C THR A 511 20.83 8.25 -3.96
N GLU A 512 19.66 8.89 -4.02
CA GLU A 512 18.65 8.70 -5.08
C GLU A 512 19.23 8.92 -6.48
N GLN A 513 19.80 10.10 -6.72
CA GLN A 513 20.31 10.47 -8.04
C GLN A 513 21.62 9.76 -8.37
N ALA A 514 22.44 9.45 -7.36
CA ALA A 514 23.65 8.66 -7.54
C ALA A 514 23.35 7.26 -8.07
N ILE A 515 22.28 6.59 -7.64
CA ILE A 515 21.91 5.25 -8.15
C ILE A 515 21.62 5.28 -9.66
N LEU A 516 20.87 6.27 -10.15
CA LEU A 516 20.59 6.42 -11.58
C LEU A 516 21.90 6.63 -12.37
N ALA A 517 22.71 7.60 -11.94
CA ALA A 517 24.02 7.88 -12.55
C ALA A 517 24.96 6.66 -12.57
N LEU A 518 25.09 5.94 -11.45
CA LEU A 518 25.98 4.78 -11.29
C LEU A 518 25.48 3.53 -12.03
N THR A 519 24.20 3.46 -12.39
CA THR A 519 23.63 2.37 -13.22
C THR A 519 23.60 2.70 -14.71
N GLY A 520 23.98 3.93 -15.10
CA GLY A 520 23.85 4.40 -16.49
C GLY A 520 22.38 4.58 -16.91
N THR A 521 21.50 4.89 -15.95
CA THR A 521 20.08 5.16 -16.18
C THR A 521 19.72 6.59 -15.79
N ASP A 522 18.55 7.04 -16.22
CA ASP A 522 18.05 8.40 -16.04
C ASP A 522 16.50 8.38 -16.05
N PRO A 523 15.80 9.48 -15.71
CA PRO A 523 14.33 9.53 -15.71
C PRO A 523 13.67 9.22 -17.07
N ALA A 524 14.36 9.41 -18.20
CA ALA A 524 13.89 9.03 -19.53
C ALA A 524 14.04 7.53 -19.80
N THR A 525 15.10 6.88 -19.32
CA THR A 525 15.45 5.48 -19.62
C THR A 525 15.04 4.46 -18.56
N VAL A 526 14.84 4.87 -17.30
CA VAL A 526 14.61 3.95 -16.17
C VAL A 526 13.35 3.08 -16.34
N LEU A 527 13.52 1.76 -16.17
CA LEU A 527 12.46 0.75 -16.32
C LEU A 527 12.76 -0.54 -15.53
N ARG A 528 11.94 -0.84 -14.52
CA ARG A 528 11.93 -2.09 -13.75
C ARG A 528 10.49 -2.57 -13.60
N ARG A 529 10.05 -3.45 -14.51
CA ARG A 529 8.65 -3.93 -14.65
C ARG A 529 8.18 -4.83 -13.49
N VAL A 530 8.06 -4.29 -12.28
CA VAL A 530 7.50 -5.01 -11.11
C VAL A 530 5.97 -5.06 -11.09
N ASN A 531 5.32 -4.10 -11.75
CA ASN A 531 3.86 -3.98 -11.85
C ASN A 531 3.32 -4.45 -13.22
N ALA A 532 4.19 -4.93 -14.12
CA ALA A 532 3.71 -5.71 -15.26
C ALA A 532 3.07 -7.00 -14.75
N PRO A 533 1.96 -7.47 -15.35
CA PRO A 533 1.31 -8.70 -14.93
C PRO A 533 2.30 -9.86 -15.01
N GLN A 534 2.55 -10.48 -13.86
CA GLN A 534 3.26 -11.75 -13.79
C GLN A 534 2.46 -12.80 -14.59
N PRO A 535 3.09 -13.90 -15.06
CA PRO A 535 2.34 -15.08 -15.46
C PRO A 535 1.43 -15.47 -14.28
N ALA A 536 0.11 -15.37 -14.48
CA ALA A 536 -0.86 -15.49 -13.39
C ALA A 536 -0.65 -16.83 -12.68
N ARG A 537 -0.30 -16.79 -11.39
CA ARG A 537 0.09 -17.99 -10.66
C ARG A 537 -1.13 -18.90 -10.51
N THR A 538 -1.03 -20.12 -11.02
CA THR A 538 -1.98 -21.19 -10.70
C THR A 538 -1.47 -21.95 -9.47
N PRO A 539 -2.34 -22.49 -8.60
CA PRO A 539 -1.90 -23.41 -7.56
C PRO A 539 -1.21 -24.66 -8.16
N ASP A 540 -0.28 -25.22 -7.41
CA ASP A 540 0.36 -26.50 -7.73
C ASP A 540 -0.61 -27.64 -7.39
N LEU A 541 -1.39 -28.07 -8.41
CA LEU A 541 -2.37 -29.13 -8.26
C LEU A 541 -1.74 -30.49 -7.91
N ALA A 542 -0.50 -30.74 -8.31
CA ALA A 542 0.19 -31.99 -7.97
C ALA A 542 0.53 -32.05 -6.47
N ARG A 543 0.98 -30.92 -5.89
CA ARG A 543 1.12 -30.80 -4.43
C ARG A 543 -0.22 -30.83 -3.71
N ALA A 544 -1.26 -30.21 -4.25
CA ALA A 544 -2.59 -30.24 -3.65
C ALA A 544 -3.13 -31.69 -3.57
N GLY A 545 -3.03 -32.45 -4.67
CA GLY A 545 -3.34 -33.88 -4.69
C GLY A 545 -2.51 -34.67 -3.66
N ALA A 546 -1.19 -34.48 -3.64
CA ALA A 546 -0.31 -35.16 -2.68
C ALA A 546 -0.61 -34.80 -1.20
N TYR A 547 -1.04 -33.57 -0.91
CA TYR A 547 -1.48 -33.17 0.43
C TYR A 547 -2.78 -33.90 0.83
N LEU A 548 -3.75 -33.97 -0.09
CA LEU A 548 -5.02 -34.67 0.14
C LEU A 548 -4.81 -36.18 0.31
N THR A 549 -3.99 -36.83 -0.52
CA THR A 549 -3.83 -38.30 -0.54
C THR A 549 -2.72 -38.84 0.34
N ASP A 550 -2.13 -37.98 1.18
CA ASP A 550 -1.18 -38.36 2.24
C ASP A 550 -1.78 -39.45 3.15
N ARG A 551 -1.03 -40.55 3.30
CA ARG A 551 -1.47 -41.74 4.05
C ARG A 551 -1.63 -41.51 5.55
N ALA A 552 -1.10 -40.42 6.09
CA ALA A 552 -1.35 -40.01 7.47
C ALA A 552 -2.73 -39.33 7.65
N ARG A 553 -3.32 -38.80 6.56
CA ARG A 553 -4.64 -38.15 6.54
C ARG A 553 -5.71 -39.08 5.96
N LEU A 554 -5.53 -39.54 4.72
CA LEU A 554 -6.47 -40.40 3.99
C LEU A 554 -6.24 -41.87 4.38
N ILE A 555 -6.81 -42.25 5.53
CA ILE A 555 -6.67 -43.57 6.13
C ILE A 555 -7.68 -44.51 5.46
N ASP A 556 -7.21 -45.56 4.80
CA ASP A 556 -8.02 -46.60 4.16
C ASP A 556 -9.17 -46.07 3.26
N GLY A 557 -8.93 -44.93 2.61
CA GLY A 557 -9.87 -44.29 1.68
C GLY A 557 -10.84 -43.29 2.31
N HIS A 558 -10.68 -42.90 3.57
CA HIS A 558 -11.55 -41.95 4.26
C HIS A 558 -10.80 -41.09 5.31
N TYR A 559 -11.45 -40.05 5.84
CA TYR A 559 -10.87 -39.12 6.82
C TYR A 559 -11.54 -39.18 8.19
N TYR A 560 -10.78 -38.80 9.22
CA TYR A 560 -11.22 -38.63 10.62
C TYR A 560 -10.94 -37.19 11.11
N GLU A 561 -11.02 -36.20 10.20
CA GLU A 561 -10.75 -34.81 10.53
C GLU A 561 -12.04 -34.12 10.99
N GLY A 562 -12.01 -33.44 12.14
CA GLY A 562 -13.21 -32.97 12.85
C GLY A 562 -13.83 -34.01 13.79
N PHE A 563 -13.72 -35.31 13.49
CA PHE A 563 -14.30 -36.40 14.28
C PHE A 563 -13.28 -37.53 14.51
N THR A 564 -12.84 -37.76 15.76
CA THR A 564 -11.81 -38.76 16.08
C THR A 564 -12.27 -40.21 15.95
N ASP A 565 -13.57 -40.44 16.14
CA ASP A 565 -14.12 -41.76 16.44
C ASP A 565 -14.87 -42.38 15.23
N PHE A 566 -15.33 -41.54 14.30
CA PHE A 566 -16.04 -41.92 13.07
C PHE A 566 -15.56 -41.10 11.88
N ALA A 567 -15.81 -41.57 10.66
CA ALA A 567 -15.31 -40.94 9.45
C ALA A 567 -16.13 -39.69 9.04
N ASP A 568 -15.45 -38.63 8.58
CA ASP A 568 -16.10 -37.53 7.84
C ASP A 568 -16.32 -37.97 6.39
N PHE A 569 -17.44 -38.67 6.16
CA PHE A 569 -17.91 -39.07 4.83
C PHE A 569 -18.13 -37.85 3.92
N GLY A 570 -18.55 -36.71 4.47
CA GLY A 570 -18.78 -35.47 3.73
C GLY A 570 -17.50 -34.90 3.12
N LEU A 571 -16.43 -34.81 3.89
CA LEU A 571 -15.09 -34.38 3.45
C LEU A 571 -14.39 -35.43 2.59
N THR A 572 -14.63 -36.71 2.86
CA THR A 572 -14.17 -37.83 2.02
C THR A 572 -14.73 -37.71 0.60
N ILE A 573 -16.01 -37.37 0.44
CA ILE A 573 -16.61 -37.08 -0.88
C ILE A 573 -16.11 -35.74 -1.47
N ASP A 574 -15.92 -34.68 -0.67
CA ASP A 574 -15.35 -33.42 -1.18
C ASP A 574 -13.93 -33.61 -1.75
N THR A 575 -13.11 -34.46 -1.14
CA THR A 575 -11.82 -34.86 -1.73
C THR A 575 -11.99 -35.68 -2.99
N ALA A 576 -12.95 -36.61 -3.05
CA ALA A 576 -13.22 -37.36 -4.27
C ALA A 576 -13.61 -36.43 -5.44
N TYR A 577 -14.41 -35.38 -5.18
CA TYR A 577 -14.64 -34.32 -6.16
C TYR A 577 -13.37 -33.57 -6.54
N ALA A 578 -12.50 -33.21 -5.58
CA ALA A 578 -11.24 -32.53 -5.86
C ALA A 578 -10.29 -33.37 -6.73
N LEU A 579 -10.18 -34.67 -6.47
CA LEU A 579 -9.38 -35.60 -7.27
C LEU A 579 -9.98 -35.81 -8.66
N ALA A 580 -11.30 -35.95 -8.79
CA ALA A 580 -12.00 -36.06 -10.07
C ALA A 580 -11.94 -34.76 -10.90
N ALA A 581 -11.90 -33.60 -10.25
CA ALA A 581 -11.74 -32.31 -10.91
C ALA A 581 -10.31 -32.12 -11.44
N THR A 582 -9.30 -32.50 -10.65
CA THR A 582 -7.87 -32.26 -10.94
C THR A 582 -7.16 -33.38 -11.71
N GLY A 583 -7.64 -34.63 -11.64
CA GLY A 583 -7.00 -35.80 -12.25
C GLY A 583 -5.66 -36.19 -11.62
N THR A 584 -5.47 -35.92 -10.32
CA THR A 584 -4.14 -35.97 -9.66
C THR A 584 -3.79 -37.31 -9.01
N ASP A 585 -4.76 -38.11 -8.56
CA ASP A 585 -4.54 -39.46 -8.00
C ASP A 585 -5.78 -40.34 -8.19
N ASP A 586 -5.90 -40.95 -9.37
CA ASP A 586 -6.98 -41.89 -9.71
C ASP A 586 -7.01 -43.11 -8.79
N ALA A 587 -5.87 -43.50 -8.20
CA ALA A 587 -5.81 -44.61 -7.27
C ALA A 587 -6.43 -44.25 -5.92
N ALA A 588 -6.25 -43.01 -5.43
CA ALA A 588 -6.95 -42.51 -4.25
C ALA A 588 -8.44 -42.29 -4.51
N LEU A 589 -8.79 -41.67 -5.64
CA LEU A 589 -10.18 -41.49 -6.05
C LEU A 589 -10.92 -42.84 -6.11
N ARG A 590 -10.28 -43.87 -6.67
CA ARG A 590 -10.82 -45.23 -6.69
C ARG A 590 -10.95 -45.83 -5.29
N ARG A 591 -9.93 -45.71 -4.41
CA ARG A 591 -10.03 -46.20 -3.01
C ARG A 591 -11.19 -45.56 -2.25
N ILE A 592 -11.38 -44.25 -2.39
CA ILE A 592 -12.52 -43.53 -1.78
C ILE A 592 -13.85 -44.06 -2.36
N THR A 593 -13.95 -44.15 -3.69
CA THR A 593 -15.17 -44.60 -4.36
C THR A 593 -15.54 -46.04 -3.96
N ASP A 594 -14.57 -46.95 -3.96
CA ASP A 594 -14.77 -48.35 -3.59
C ASP A 594 -15.15 -48.51 -2.11
N PHE A 595 -14.56 -47.72 -1.21
CA PHE A 595 -14.94 -47.71 0.21
C PHE A 595 -16.41 -47.31 0.40
N LEU A 596 -16.89 -46.27 -0.29
CA LEU A 596 -18.29 -45.83 -0.20
C LEU A 596 -19.24 -46.88 -0.82
N ASP A 597 -18.97 -47.28 -2.06
CA ASP A 597 -19.84 -48.14 -2.86
C ASP A 597 -20.03 -49.55 -2.25
N GLN A 598 -18.96 -50.11 -1.67
CA GLN A 598 -18.96 -51.43 -1.03
C GLN A 598 -19.50 -51.38 0.42
N GLN A 599 -20.10 -50.26 0.85
CA GLN A 599 -20.57 -50.02 2.22
C GLN A 599 -19.47 -50.21 3.28
N GLY A 600 -18.26 -49.78 2.95
CA GLY A 600 -17.08 -49.85 3.79
C GLY A 600 -17.32 -49.26 5.17
N LYS A 601 -16.74 -49.91 6.18
CA LYS A 601 -16.99 -49.62 7.60
C LYS A 601 -15.81 -48.87 8.20
N ASP A 602 -16.11 -47.78 8.91
CA ASP A 602 -15.16 -47.03 9.70
C ASP A 602 -14.87 -47.71 11.06
N ARG A 603 -14.01 -47.09 11.88
CA ARG A 603 -13.65 -47.60 13.22
C ARG A 603 -14.82 -47.72 14.22
N SER A 604 -15.96 -47.09 13.92
CA SER A 604 -17.21 -47.16 14.70
C SER A 604 -18.27 -48.05 14.05
N GLU A 605 -17.90 -48.87 13.06
CA GLU A 605 -18.80 -49.72 12.28
C GLU A 605 -19.91 -48.92 11.54
N ARG A 606 -19.61 -47.65 11.17
CA ARG A 606 -20.47 -46.83 10.30
C ARG A 606 -20.01 -46.90 8.85
N SER A 607 -20.97 -46.89 7.94
CA SER A 607 -20.81 -46.84 6.48
C SER A 607 -21.47 -45.59 5.91
N VAL A 608 -21.35 -45.37 4.60
CA VAL A 608 -22.01 -44.22 3.93
C VAL A 608 -23.53 -44.21 4.16
N ASN A 609 -24.18 -45.37 4.21
CA ASN A 609 -25.61 -45.52 4.55
C ASN A 609 -25.94 -45.05 5.99
N ASP A 610 -24.99 -45.19 6.92
CA ASP A 610 -25.09 -44.72 8.32
C ASP A 610 -24.77 -43.22 8.47
N TRP A 611 -24.39 -42.53 7.39
CA TRP A 611 -24.19 -41.07 7.30
C TRP A 611 -25.27 -40.39 6.47
N THR A 612 -25.72 -40.99 5.36
CA THR A 612 -26.91 -40.54 4.62
C THR A 612 -28.21 -40.87 5.34
N ALA A 613 -28.18 -41.79 6.31
CA ALA A 613 -29.34 -42.33 7.04
C ALA A 613 -30.43 -42.93 6.10
N ILE A 614 -30.04 -43.31 4.88
CA ILE A 614 -30.94 -43.79 3.83
C ILE A 614 -31.65 -45.08 4.25
N GLY A 615 -32.95 -45.17 3.94
CA GLY A 615 -33.83 -46.23 4.44
C GLY A 615 -34.47 -45.94 5.80
N THR A 616 -34.16 -44.80 6.44
CA THR A 616 -34.84 -44.30 7.64
C THR A 616 -35.67 -43.04 7.35
N GLU A 617 -36.46 -42.57 8.33
CA GLU A 617 -37.16 -41.28 8.27
C GLU A 617 -36.22 -40.05 8.39
N TRP A 618 -34.97 -40.27 8.82
CA TRP A 618 -33.93 -39.25 8.99
C TRP A 618 -33.01 -39.12 7.76
N ALA A 619 -33.37 -39.79 6.66
CA ALA A 619 -32.56 -39.87 5.44
C ALA A 619 -32.34 -38.49 4.81
N GLY A 620 -31.08 -38.06 4.74
CA GLY A 620 -30.73 -36.71 4.31
C GLY A 620 -30.67 -36.55 2.80
N GLY A 621 -31.61 -35.82 2.21
CA GLY A 621 -31.61 -35.55 0.77
C GLY A 621 -30.34 -34.85 0.27
N GLY A 622 -29.75 -33.99 1.11
CA GLY A 622 -28.46 -33.34 0.80
C GLY A 622 -27.26 -34.30 0.77
N SER A 623 -27.21 -35.28 1.67
CA SER A 623 -26.11 -36.25 1.75
C SER A 623 -26.27 -37.39 0.74
N VAL A 624 -27.50 -37.89 0.53
CA VAL A 624 -27.84 -38.81 -0.58
C VAL A 624 -27.52 -38.19 -1.94
N ALA A 625 -27.82 -36.91 -2.16
CA ALA A 625 -27.45 -36.21 -3.39
C ALA A 625 -25.93 -36.08 -3.57
N LYS A 626 -25.19 -35.86 -2.48
CA LYS A 626 -23.73 -35.78 -2.50
C LYS A 626 -23.10 -37.13 -2.85
N GLU A 627 -23.69 -38.24 -2.38
CA GLU A 627 -23.28 -39.59 -2.75
C GLU A 627 -23.60 -39.91 -4.22
N ALA A 628 -24.84 -39.62 -4.67
CA ALA A 628 -25.30 -39.88 -6.03
C ALA A 628 -24.46 -39.13 -7.08
N LEU A 629 -24.18 -37.84 -6.83
CA LEU A 629 -23.41 -37.02 -7.76
C LEU A 629 -21.95 -37.49 -7.87
N LEU A 630 -21.35 -38.03 -6.80
CA LEU A 630 -20.04 -38.67 -6.87
C LEU A 630 -20.06 -39.91 -7.78
N ALA A 631 -21.05 -40.80 -7.61
CA ALA A 631 -21.19 -42.00 -8.44
C ALA A 631 -21.24 -41.64 -9.94
N GLU A 632 -22.05 -40.65 -10.31
CA GLU A 632 -22.12 -40.16 -11.69
C GLU A 632 -20.81 -39.52 -12.19
N ILE A 633 -20.12 -38.75 -11.33
CA ILE A 633 -18.84 -38.11 -11.68
C ILE A 633 -17.80 -39.18 -12.05
N VAL A 634 -17.67 -40.22 -11.23
CA VAL A 634 -16.70 -41.32 -11.47
C VAL A 634 -17.18 -42.37 -12.46
N GLY A 635 -18.41 -42.24 -12.98
CA GLY A 635 -18.96 -43.07 -14.05
C GLY A 635 -19.71 -44.34 -13.60
N ARG A 636 -20.00 -44.49 -12.31
CA ARG A 636 -20.86 -45.55 -11.76
C ARG A 636 -22.34 -45.17 -11.86
N ASP A 637 -23.23 -46.14 -11.71
CA ASP A 637 -24.68 -45.91 -11.74
C ASP A 637 -25.19 -45.54 -10.33
N PRO A 638 -25.70 -44.30 -10.10
CA PRO A 638 -26.25 -43.89 -8.80
C PRO A 638 -27.52 -44.66 -8.39
N ARG A 639 -28.08 -45.51 -9.27
CA ARG A 639 -29.19 -46.43 -8.94
C ARG A 639 -28.73 -47.76 -8.32
N HIS A 640 -27.43 -47.99 -8.27
CA HIS A 640 -26.82 -49.23 -7.75
C HIS A 640 -25.58 -48.95 -6.86
N PHE A 641 -25.40 -47.71 -6.41
CA PHE A 641 -24.23 -47.27 -5.64
C PHE A 641 -24.49 -47.38 -4.13
N GLY A 642 -23.50 -47.81 -3.34
CA GLY A 642 -23.66 -47.99 -1.89
C GLY A 642 -24.67 -49.09 -1.53
N GLY A 643 -25.05 -49.93 -2.50
CA GLY A 643 -26.17 -50.88 -2.44
C GLY A 643 -27.56 -50.25 -2.45
N GLN A 644 -27.70 -49.00 -2.88
CA GLN A 644 -28.96 -48.22 -2.88
C GLN A 644 -29.31 -47.71 -4.28
N ASP A 645 -30.60 -47.38 -4.48
CA ASP A 645 -31.04 -46.50 -5.57
C ASP A 645 -31.19 -45.07 -5.05
N LEU A 646 -30.11 -44.29 -5.15
CA LEU A 646 -30.02 -42.95 -4.61
C LEU A 646 -30.92 -41.96 -5.36
N ILE A 647 -31.17 -42.21 -6.65
CA ILE A 647 -32.04 -41.35 -7.48
C ILE A 647 -33.51 -41.58 -7.13
N THR A 648 -33.94 -42.83 -7.01
CA THR A 648 -35.29 -43.17 -6.52
C THR A 648 -35.50 -42.77 -5.06
N ALA A 649 -34.44 -42.65 -4.25
CA ALA A 649 -34.52 -42.05 -2.92
C ALA A 649 -34.78 -40.53 -3.01
N LEU A 650 -34.01 -39.78 -3.81
CA LEU A 650 -34.23 -38.35 -4.03
C LEU A 650 -35.62 -38.03 -4.57
N ASP A 651 -36.13 -38.83 -5.52
CA ASP A 651 -37.50 -38.71 -6.06
C ASP A 651 -38.59 -38.76 -4.96
N ARG A 652 -38.34 -39.47 -3.85
CA ARG A 652 -39.25 -39.59 -2.70
C ARG A 652 -39.03 -38.54 -1.62
N MET A 653 -37.85 -37.92 -1.60
CA MET A 653 -37.45 -36.91 -0.61
C MET A 653 -37.95 -35.50 -0.97
N VAL A 654 -38.50 -35.28 -2.16
CA VAL A 654 -39.09 -33.98 -2.55
C VAL A 654 -40.35 -33.72 -1.73
N CYS A 655 -40.27 -32.79 -0.78
CA CYS A 655 -41.36 -32.39 0.10
C CYS A 655 -42.53 -31.77 -0.69
N ASP A 656 -43.77 -32.16 -0.37
CA ASP A 656 -44.99 -31.59 -0.95
C ASP A 656 -45.53 -30.38 -0.16
N HIS A 657 -45.12 -30.23 1.10
CA HIS A 657 -45.42 -29.10 1.98
C HIS A 657 -44.27 -28.83 2.96
N ALA A 658 -44.43 -27.81 3.82
CA ALA A 658 -43.49 -27.56 4.93
C ALA A 658 -43.86 -28.40 6.16
N ASP A 659 -42.91 -29.21 6.66
CA ASP A 659 -42.99 -29.91 7.94
C ASP A 659 -41.60 -29.97 8.58
N VAL A 660 -41.46 -29.26 9.69
CA VAL A 660 -40.23 -29.21 10.51
C VAL A 660 -39.82 -30.58 11.07
N ASN A 661 -40.77 -31.50 11.28
CA ASN A 661 -40.50 -32.82 11.84
C ASN A 661 -39.92 -33.79 10.79
N ALA A 662 -40.21 -33.55 9.50
CA ALA A 662 -39.67 -34.30 8.36
C ALA A 662 -38.49 -33.58 7.68
N GLY A 663 -37.98 -32.50 8.28
CA GLY A 663 -36.89 -31.70 7.70
C GLY A 663 -37.26 -30.94 6.43
N CYS A 664 -38.54 -30.66 6.21
CA CYS A 664 -39.07 -30.01 5.02
C CYS A 664 -39.32 -28.50 5.26
N ASP A 665 -38.44 -27.64 4.75
CA ASP A 665 -38.61 -26.17 4.84
C ASP A 665 -39.77 -25.65 3.96
N GLY A 666 -40.16 -26.39 2.92
CA GLY A 666 -41.25 -26.01 2.02
C GLY A 666 -41.46 -26.96 0.83
N PRO A 667 -42.53 -26.75 0.05
CA PRO A 667 -42.80 -27.54 -1.15
C PRO A 667 -41.64 -27.45 -2.16
N GLY A 668 -41.11 -28.60 -2.57
CA GLY A 668 -39.94 -28.73 -3.43
C GLY A 668 -38.59 -28.79 -2.71
N ASN A 669 -38.52 -28.51 -1.42
CA ASN A 669 -37.30 -28.80 -0.65
C ASN A 669 -37.05 -30.33 -0.62
N TYR A 670 -35.81 -30.79 -0.62
CA TYR A 670 -35.53 -32.19 -0.25
C TYR A 670 -35.51 -32.32 1.27
N GLN A 671 -36.02 -33.43 1.81
CA GLN A 671 -35.97 -33.74 3.25
C GLN A 671 -34.56 -33.54 3.83
N TRP A 672 -34.49 -32.75 4.90
CA TRP A 672 -33.26 -32.37 5.62
C TRP A 672 -32.22 -31.57 4.80
N ALA A 673 -32.55 -31.12 3.58
CA ALA A 673 -31.68 -30.25 2.78
C ALA A 673 -31.80 -28.78 3.19
N GLN A 674 -31.36 -28.48 4.42
CA GLN A 674 -31.45 -27.16 5.08
C GLN A 674 -30.48 -26.10 4.53
N SER A 675 -29.89 -26.31 3.35
CA SER A 675 -28.99 -25.34 2.70
C SER A 675 -29.21 -25.27 1.20
N VAL A 676 -28.89 -24.12 0.60
CA VAL A 676 -28.91 -23.94 -0.86
C VAL A 676 -27.94 -24.93 -1.54
N PHE A 677 -26.82 -25.24 -0.90
CA PHE A 677 -25.84 -26.23 -1.38
C PHE A 677 -26.46 -27.64 -1.43
N SER A 678 -27.10 -28.08 -0.35
CA SER A 678 -27.80 -29.36 -0.26
C SER A 678 -28.92 -29.47 -1.30
N GLN A 679 -29.72 -28.43 -1.47
CA GLN A 679 -30.78 -28.36 -2.48
C GLN A 679 -30.23 -28.41 -3.91
N ALA A 680 -29.14 -27.67 -4.18
CA ALA A 680 -28.51 -27.62 -5.49
C ALA A 680 -27.88 -28.97 -5.90
N LEU A 681 -27.24 -29.68 -4.96
CA LEU A 681 -26.74 -31.04 -5.20
C LEU A 681 -27.85 -32.01 -5.62
N GLY A 682 -29.00 -31.98 -4.93
CA GLY A 682 -30.15 -32.84 -5.28
C GLY A 682 -30.68 -32.58 -6.69
N VAL A 683 -30.80 -31.31 -7.06
CA VAL A 683 -31.19 -30.89 -8.42
C VAL A 683 -30.16 -31.38 -9.45
N MET A 684 -28.84 -31.25 -9.18
CA MET A 684 -27.81 -31.76 -10.09
C MET A 684 -27.92 -33.28 -10.29
N ALA A 685 -28.00 -34.05 -9.20
CA ALA A 685 -28.04 -35.51 -9.25
C ALA A 685 -29.28 -36.04 -10.01
N GLN A 686 -30.48 -35.52 -9.73
CA GLN A 686 -31.68 -35.91 -10.48
C GLN A 686 -31.59 -35.50 -11.97
N VAL A 687 -31.17 -34.27 -12.27
CA VAL A 687 -31.13 -33.78 -13.67
C VAL A 687 -30.11 -34.55 -14.51
N ARG A 688 -28.91 -34.83 -13.96
CA ARG A 688 -27.87 -35.65 -14.62
C ARG A 688 -28.30 -37.10 -14.83
N ALA A 689 -29.00 -37.68 -13.85
CA ALA A 689 -29.56 -39.02 -13.94
C ALA A 689 -30.76 -39.15 -14.90
N GLY A 690 -31.21 -38.04 -15.51
CA GLY A 690 -32.32 -37.98 -16.46
C GLY A 690 -33.70 -37.73 -15.83
N HIS A 691 -33.77 -37.52 -14.52
CA HIS A 691 -34.99 -37.29 -13.74
C HIS A 691 -35.37 -35.79 -13.66
N ALA A 692 -35.18 -35.06 -14.75
CA ALA A 692 -35.38 -33.60 -14.79
C ALA A 692 -36.85 -33.16 -14.64
N GLU A 693 -37.82 -34.04 -14.95
CA GLU A 693 -39.25 -33.76 -14.72
C GLU A 693 -39.60 -33.94 -13.23
N GLN A 694 -39.05 -34.97 -12.59
CA GLN A 694 -39.19 -35.27 -11.16
C GLN A 694 -38.53 -34.18 -10.30
N ALA A 695 -37.40 -33.64 -10.76
CA ALA A 695 -36.72 -32.50 -10.14
C ALA A 695 -37.51 -31.18 -10.26
N GLY A 696 -38.60 -31.12 -11.03
CA GLY A 696 -39.36 -29.89 -11.31
C GLY A 696 -39.73 -29.05 -10.08
N PRO A 697 -40.31 -29.64 -9.00
CA PRO A 697 -40.60 -28.91 -7.76
C PRO A 697 -39.33 -28.43 -7.05
N ALA A 698 -38.25 -29.22 -7.07
CA ALA A 698 -36.98 -28.87 -6.43
C ALA A 698 -36.21 -27.76 -7.14
N VAL A 699 -36.32 -27.71 -8.48
CA VAL A 699 -35.90 -26.59 -9.31
C VAL A 699 -36.72 -25.34 -9.00
N ALA A 700 -38.04 -25.46 -8.87
CA ALA A 700 -38.92 -24.35 -8.54
C ALA A 700 -38.63 -23.77 -7.14
N TYR A 701 -38.39 -24.63 -6.14
CA TYR A 701 -37.95 -24.21 -4.80
C TYR A 701 -36.60 -23.50 -4.85
N LEU A 702 -35.60 -24.07 -5.53
CA LEU A 702 -34.28 -23.46 -5.69
C LEU A 702 -34.35 -22.07 -6.37
N ARG A 703 -35.19 -21.90 -7.41
CA ARG A 703 -35.45 -20.60 -8.05
C ARG A 703 -36.14 -19.61 -7.11
N GLY A 704 -37.09 -20.09 -6.30
CA GLY A 704 -37.81 -19.28 -5.31
C GLY A 704 -36.92 -18.69 -4.20
N LEU A 705 -35.70 -19.21 -4.03
CA LEU A 705 -34.70 -18.68 -3.10
C LEU A 705 -33.82 -17.55 -3.70
N GLN A 706 -33.91 -17.24 -5.00
CA GLN A 706 -33.07 -16.17 -5.59
C GLN A 706 -33.54 -14.78 -5.16
N ASN A 707 -32.61 -14.00 -4.61
CA ASN A 707 -32.81 -12.59 -4.29
C ASN A 707 -32.92 -11.72 -5.54
N ALA A 708 -33.56 -10.55 -5.40
CA ALA A 708 -33.74 -9.60 -6.51
C ALA A 708 -32.42 -9.02 -7.09
N ASP A 709 -31.30 -9.11 -6.36
CA ASP A 709 -29.96 -8.71 -6.82
C ASP A 709 -29.21 -9.83 -7.58
N GLY A 710 -29.79 -11.04 -7.65
CA GLY A 710 -29.21 -12.20 -8.31
C GLY A 710 -28.56 -13.23 -7.38
N SER A 711 -28.37 -12.90 -6.11
CA SER A 711 -27.76 -13.80 -5.13
C SER A 711 -28.71 -14.88 -4.61
N TRP A 712 -28.15 -15.90 -3.96
CA TRP A 712 -28.86 -16.77 -3.02
C TRP A 712 -28.46 -16.46 -1.57
N PRO A 713 -29.38 -16.66 -0.61
CA PRO A 713 -29.10 -16.48 0.81
C PRO A 713 -28.31 -17.66 1.39
N SER A 714 -27.48 -17.40 2.41
CA SER A 714 -27.14 -18.46 3.36
C SER A 714 -28.36 -18.82 4.23
N LEU A 715 -28.56 -20.12 4.42
CA LEU A 715 -29.57 -20.71 5.29
C LEU A 715 -28.96 -21.33 6.57
N ILE A 716 -27.62 -21.42 6.67
CA ILE A 716 -26.90 -21.97 7.83
C ILE A 716 -25.78 -20.99 8.24
N PRO A 717 -25.94 -20.25 9.37
CA PRO A 717 -27.21 -20.00 10.06
C PRO A 717 -28.21 -19.26 9.15
N ASN A 718 -29.51 -19.34 9.45
CA ASN A 718 -30.58 -18.77 8.61
C ASN A 718 -30.68 -17.23 8.77
N SER A 719 -29.62 -16.53 8.36
CA SER A 719 -29.50 -15.07 8.33
C SER A 719 -30.26 -14.45 7.15
N ARG A 720 -30.51 -15.25 6.11
CA ARG A 720 -30.98 -14.83 4.77
C ARG A 720 -30.11 -13.77 4.10
N THR A 721 -28.85 -13.64 4.51
CA THR A 721 -27.89 -12.72 3.87
C THR A 721 -27.38 -13.32 2.55
N PRO A 722 -27.29 -12.52 1.48
CA PRO A 722 -26.60 -12.90 0.24
C PRO A 722 -25.24 -13.55 0.48
N ASP A 723 -24.99 -14.68 -0.15
CA ASP A 723 -23.83 -15.55 0.09
C ASP A 723 -23.16 -15.99 -1.23
N VAL A 724 -21.83 -16.08 -1.24
CA VAL A 724 -21.04 -16.45 -2.43
C VAL A 724 -21.20 -17.93 -2.75
N ASP A 725 -21.05 -18.78 -1.74
CA ASP A 725 -21.04 -20.24 -1.88
C ASP A 725 -22.41 -20.73 -2.39
N SER A 726 -23.49 -20.26 -1.75
CA SER A 726 -24.88 -20.50 -2.14
C SER A 726 -25.22 -19.98 -3.53
N THR A 727 -24.71 -18.81 -3.92
CA THR A 727 -24.96 -18.23 -5.26
C THR A 727 -24.26 -19.02 -6.36
N ALA A 728 -23.01 -19.46 -6.13
CA ALA A 728 -22.25 -20.24 -7.09
C ALA A 728 -22.84 -21.65 -7.30
N ILE A 729 -23.20 -22.36 -6.23
CA ILE A 729 -23.74 -23.73 -6.34
C ILE A 729 -25.16 -23.74 -6.95
N ALA A 730 -25.99 -22.74 -6.65
CA ALA A 730 -27.29 -22.58 -7.30
C ALA A 730 -27.17 -22.27 -8.80
N ALA A 731 -26.21 -21.42 -9.21
CA ALA A 731 -25.91 -21.17 -10.61
C ALA A 731 -25.48 -22.46 -11.34
N MET A 732 -24.59 -23.26 -10.73
CA MET A 732 -24.15 -24.53 -11.30
C MET A 732 -25.29 -25.55 -11.51
N ALA A 733 -26.26 -25.61 -10.59
CA ALA A 733 -27.42 -26.50 -10.72
C ALA A 733 -28.41 -26.00 -11.79
N LEU A 734 -28.62 -24.68 -11.87
CA LEU A 734 -29.58 -24.09 -12.79
C LEU A 734 -29.07 -23.99 -14.24
N ASP A 735 -27.75 -23.99 -14.49
CA ASP A 735 -27.19 -23.96 -15.85
C ASP A 735 -27.34 -25.31 -16.60
N LEU A 736 -27.64 -26.40 -15.88
CA LEU A 736 -28.00 -27.70 -16.48
C LEU A 736 -29.35 -27.68 -17.22
N LEU A 737 -30.18 -26.67 -16.97
CA LEU A 737 -31.56 -26.62 -17.45
C LEU A 737 -31.68 -25.66 -18.66
N PRO A 738 -32.17 -26.13 -19.83
CA PRO A 738 -32.13 -25.38 -21.07
C PRO A 738 -33.14 -24.22 -21.16
N ASP A 739 -34.07 -24.12 -20.21
CA ASP A 739 -35.15 -23.13 -20.26
C ASP A 739 -34.66 -21.69 -20.07
N ARG A 740 -35.56 -20.74 -20.30
CA ARG A 740 -35.23 -19.30 -20.30
C ARG A 740 -35.07 -18.74 -18.89
N GLU A 741 -35.84 -19.25 -17.92
CA GLU A 741 -35.83 -18.73 -16.55
C GLU A 741 -34.56 -19.18 -15.82
N SER A 742 -34.15 -20.45 -15.98
CA SER A 742 -32.88 -20.96 -15.44
C SER A 742 -31.69 -20.13 -15.93
N ARG A 743 -31.58 -19.93 -17.24
CA ARG A 743 -30.50 -19.10 -17.81
C ARG A 743 -30.56 -17.66 -17.31
N GLN A 744 -31.73 -17.06 -17.21
CA GLN A 744 -31.86 -15.71 -16.63
C GLN A 744 -31.49 -15.64 -15.14
N ALA A 745 -31.71 -16.72 -14.37
CA ALA A 745 -31.25 -16.83 -12.99
C ALA A 745 -29.72 -16.95 -12.91
N VAL A 746 -29.10 -17.74 -13.79
CA VAL A 746 -27.64 -17.90 -13.91
C VAL A 746 -26.97 -16.57 -14.28
N GLU A 747 -27.39 -15.88 -15.35
CA GLU A 747 -26.73 -14.61 -15.74
C GLU A 747 -26.79 -13.54 -14.61
N ARG A 748 -27.88 -13.52 -13.81
CA ARG A 748 -27.96 -12.68 -12.60
C ARG A 748 -26.95 -13.11 -11.53
N ALA A 749 -26.83 -14.41 -11.28
CA ALA A 749 -25.89 -14.98 -10.32
C ALA A 749 -24.44 -14.62 -10.65
N LEU A 750 -24.04 -14.77 -11.91
CA LEU A 750 -22.67 -14.50 -12.37
C LEU A 750 -22.36 -12.99 -12.36
N GLY A 751 -23.33 -12.15 -12.74
CA GLY A 751 -23.22 -10.70 -12.59
C GLY A 751 -23.03 -10.27 -11.13
N TRP A 752 -23.73 -10.90 -10.19
CA TRP A 752 -23.58 -10.66 -8.76
C TRP A 752 -22.22 -11.13 -8.23
N LEU A 753 -21.82 -12.36 -8.53
CA LEU A 753 -20.51 -12.92 -8.14
C LEU A 753 -19.35 -12.05 -8.64
N ALA A 754 -19.35 -11.66 -9.92
CA ALA A 754 -18.32 -10.78 -10.48
C ALA A 754 -18.25 -9.41 -9.77
N ALA A 755 -19.33 -8.97 -9.13
CA ALA A 755 -19.41 -7.75 -8.33
C ALA A 755 -19.13 -7.95 -6.82
N ARG A 756 -18.73 -9.16 -6.38
CA ARG A 756 -18.25 -9.48 -5.02
C ARG A 756 -16.74 -9.71 -4.92
N GLN A 757 -16.03 -9.85 -6.05
CA GLN A 757 -14.58 -10.06 -6.03
C GLN A 757 -13.83 -8.87 -5.40
N LEU A 758 -12.90 -9.18 -4.50
CA LEU A 758 -12.12 -8.23 -3.71
C LEU A 758 -10.92 -7.62 -4.49
N PRO A 759 -10.26 -6.57 -3.96
CA PRO A 759 -9.13 -5.90 -4.61
C PRO A 759 -7.88 -6.78 -4.84
N ASP A 760 -7.71 -7.85 -4.07
CA ASP A 760 -6.64 -8.86 -4.23
C ASP A 760 -7.03 -10.03 -5.16
N GLY A 761 -8.31 -10.16 -5.52
CA GLY A 761 -8.84 -11.25 -6.34
C GLY A 761 -9.67 -12.28 -5.56
N GLY A 762 -9.62 -12.25 -4.23
CA GLY A 762 -10.38 -13.12 -3.33
C GLY A 762 -11.86 -12.78 -3.24
N PHE A 763 -12.58 -13.44 -2.34
CA PHE A 763 -14.02 -13.34 -2.19
C PHE A 763 -14.46 -13.36 -0.71
N PRO A 764 -15.50 -12.60 -0.33
CA PRO A 764 -16.03 -12.64 1.03
C PRO A 764 -16.74 -13.98 1.31
N GLY A 765 -16.51 -14.53 2.49
CA GLY A 765 -17.22 -15.70 3.03
C GLY A 765 -17.29 -15.65 4.56
N SER A 766 -17.75 -16.72 5.21
CA SER A 766 -17.94 -16.73 6.68
C SER A 766 -16.65 -16.53 7.48
N ALA A 767 -15.50 -16.88 6.90
CA ALA A 767 -14.18 -16.80 7.49
C ALA A 767 -13.37 -15.55 7.09
N GLY A 768 -14.01 -14.51 6.54
CA GLY A 768 -13.32 -13.31 6.03
C GLY A 768 -13.07 -13.40 4.53
N ASN A 769 -11.82 -13.26 4.09
CA ASN A 769 -11.44 -13.40 2.69
C ASN A 769 -11.20 -14.89 2.35
N SER A 770 -12.29 -15.56 2.00
CA SER A 770 -12.48 -17.02 2.06
C SER A 770 -11.90 -17.75 0.84
N VAL A 771 -11.09 -18.79 1.11
CA VAL A 771 -10.52 -19.67 0.07
C VAL A 771 -11.58 -20.55 -0.58
N ASN A 772 -12.51 -21.10 0.20
CA ASN A 772 -13.66 -21.85 -0.32
C ASN A 772 -14.50 -20.98 -1.27
N SER A 773 -14.89 -19.79 -0.81
CA SER A 773 -15.76 -18.88 -1.56
C SER A 773 -15.11 -18.38 -2.85
N ALA A 774 -13.79 -18.18 -2.85
CA ALA A 774 -13.04 -17.88 -4.08
C ALA A 774 -13.01 -19.08 -5.05
N ALA A 775 -12.84 -20.31 -4.55
CA ALA A 775 -12.83 -21.52 -5.36
C ALA A 775 -14.21 -21.85 -5.97
N LEU A 776 -15.30 -21.68 -5.21
CA LEU A 776 -16.68 -21.79 -5.72
C LEU A 776 -17.01 -20.67 -6.71
N ALA A 777 -16.55 -19.44 -6.48
CA ALA A 777 -16.71 -18.35 -7.44
C ALA A 777 -15.96 -18.61 -8.76
N VAL A 778 -14.79 -19.28 -8.75
CA VAL A 778 -14.12 -19.73 -9.97
C VAL A 778 -14.97 -20.74 -10.74
N GLN A 779 -15.54 -21.76 -10.09
CA GLN A 779 -16.45 -22.71 -10.76
C GLN A 779 -17.68 -22.01 -11.34
N GLY A 780 -18.32 -21.13 -10.57
CA GLY A 780 -19.51 -20.38 -11.00
C GLY A 780 -19.23 -19.48 -12.20
N LEU A 781 -18.20 -18.63 -12.13
CA LEU A 781 -17.84 -17.72 -13.22
C LEU A 781 -17.37 -18.46 -14.49
N SER A 782 -16.77 -19.64 -14.34
CA SER A 782 -16.36 -20.51 -15.46
C SER A 782 -17.53 -21.03 -16.29
N LEU A 783 -18.77 -21.03 -15.78
CA LEU A 783 -19.99 -21.29 -16.58
C LEU A 783 -20.10 -20.33 -17.78
N ARG A 784 -19.47 -19.15 -17.73
CA ARG A 784 -19.31 -18.20 -18.83
C ARG A 784 -17.85 -17.73 -18.91
N GLN A 785 -16.90 -18.67 -18.92
CA GLN A 785 -15.46 -18.44 -18.84
C GLN A 785 -14.97 -17.24 -19.68
N ASP A 786 -15.33 -17.15 -20.96
CA ASP A 786 -14.87 -16.09 -21.87
C ASP A 786 -15.32 -14.68 -21.44
N ALA A 787 -16.48 -14.55 -20.80
CA ALA A 787 -17.00 -13.28 -20.29
C ALA A 787 -16.34 -12.85 -18.96
N TYR A 788 -15.79 -13.81 -18.21
CA TYR A 788 -15.26 -13.60 -16.86
C TYR A 788 -13.76 -13.95 -16.72
N ALA A 789 -13.04 -14.21 -17.80
CA ALA A 789 -11.66 -14.68 -17.79
C ALA A 789 -10.71 -13.84 -16.90
N ALA A 790 -10.83 -12.51 -16.92
CA ALA A 790 -10.03 -11.63 -16.05
C ALA A 790 -10.43 -11.68 -14.57
N ARG A 791 -11.68 -12.04 -14.25
CA ARG A 791 -12.14 -12.29 -12.87
C ARG A 791 -11.63 -13.64 -12.37
N ILE A 792 -11.75 -14.67 -13.20
CA ILE A 792 -11.27 -16.03 -12.95
C ILE A 792 -9.76 -16.00 -12.69
N ALA A 793 -8.96 -15.39 -13.59
CA ALA A 793 -7.51 -15.29 -13.44
C ALA A 793 -7.07 -14.66 -12.11
N ARG A 794 -7.71 -13.56 -11.68
CA ARG A 794 -7.42 -12.93 -10.37
C ARG A 794 -7.80 -13.81 -9.18
N ALA A 795 -8.87 -14.59 -9.29
CA ALA A 795 -9.27 -15.53 -8.24
C ALA A 795 -8.33 -16.74 -8.17
N THR A 796 -7.86 -17.24 -9.32
CA THR A 796 -6.83 -18.27 -9.42
C THR A 796 -5.49 -17.81 -8.83
N GLU A 797 -5.07 -16.57 -9.11
CA GLU A 797 -3.86 -15.99 -8.53
C GLU A 797 -3.98 -15.76 -7.01
N PHE A 798 -5.14 -15.30 -6.53
CA PHE A 798 -5.44 -15.25 -5.11
C PHE A 798 -5.30 -16.63 -4.45
N LEU A 799 -5.91 -17.68 -5.03
CA LEU A 799 -5.82 -19.05 -4.51
C LEU A 799 -4.38 -19.57 -4.49
N ALA A 800 -3.58 -19.28 -5.52
CA ALA A 800 -2.15 -19.60 -5.53
C ALA A 800 -1.37 -18.85 -4.44
N GLY A 801 -1.82 -17.67 -4.05
CA GLY A 801 -1.33 -16.93 -2.89
C GLY A 801 -1.72 -17.51 -1.52
N GLN A 802 -2.70 -18.43 -1.46
CA GLN A 802 -3.16 -19.09 -0.23
C GLN A 802 -2.70 -20.55 -0.10
N GLN A 803 -2.06 -21.13 -1.12
CA GLN A 803 -1.42 -22.44 -1.01
C GLN A 803 -0.14 -22.35 -0.18
N ASN A 804 0.04 -23.29 0.74
CA ASN A 804 1.20 -23.40 1.63
C ASN A 804 2.25 -24.37 1.05
N ALA A 805 3.43 -24.40 1.67
CA ALA A 805 4.58 -25.16 1.16
C ALA A 805 4.37 -26.68 1.11
N ASP A 806 3.47 -27.21 1.96
CA ASP A 806 3.09 -28.63 2.03
C ASP A 806 2.05 -29.04 0.97
N GLY A 807 1.54 -28.09 0.18
CA GLY A 807 0.55 -28.32 -0.88
C GLY A 807 -0.90 -28.04 -0.48
N GLY A 808 -1.20 -27.96 0.82
CA GLY A 808 -2.52 -27.59 1.32
C GLY A 808 -2.76 -26.08 1.24
N PHE A 809 -3.95 -25.64 1.62
CA PHE A 809 -4.39 -24.25 1.57
C PHE A 809 -4.85 -23.79 2.96
N THR A 810 -4.69 -22.50 3.26
CA THR A 810 -5.35 -21.89 4.43
C THR A 810 -6.85 -21.68 4.19
N VAL A 811 -7.61 -21.47 5.27
CA VAL A 811 -9.05 -21.19 5.27
C VAL A 811 -9.39 -19.82 4.67
N ALA A 812 -8.60 -18.80 5.00
CA ALA A 812 -8.82 -17.42 4.58
C ALA A 812 -7.49 -16.63 4.57
N ALA A 813 -7.41 -15.59 3.73
CA ALA A 813 -6.18 -14.82 3.55
C ALA A 813 -5.78 -13.99 4.77
N ASP A 814 -6.76 -13.62 5.61
CA ASP A 814 -6.61 -12.94 6.90
C ASP A 814 -6.45 -13.91 8.09
N GLY A 815 -6.49 -15.23 7.84
CA GLY A 815 -6.29 -16.27 8.84
C GLY A 815 -4.83 -16.74 9.03
N PRO A 816 -4.58 -17.68 9.96
CA PRO A 816 -3.27 -18.29 10.13
C PRO A 816 -2.76 -19.00 8.86
N ARG A 817 -1.44 -18.98 8.64
CA ARG A 817 -0.78 -19.70 7.54
C ARG A 817 -0.54 -21.17 7.89
N THR A 818 -1.64 -21.89 8.05
CA THR A 818 -1.73 -23.33 8.32
C THR A 818 -2.63 -23.98 7.27
N SER A 819 -2.30 -25.19 6.83
CA SER A 819 -3.12 -25.92 5.85
C SER A 819 -4.30 -26.63 6.52
N ASP A 820 -5.51 -26.41 6.00
CA ASP A 820 -6.77 -27.03 6.42
C ASP A 820 -7.24 -28.02 5.35
N LEU A 821 -7.67 -29.23 5.72
CA LEU A 821 -8.00 -30.27 4.76
C LEU A 821 -9.23 -29.95 3.91
N ARG A 822 -10.25 -29.33 4.50
CA ARG A 822 -11.52 -28.99 3.84
C ARG A 822 -11.33 -27.83 2.85
N ALA A 823 -10.65 -26.77 3.28
CA ALA A 823 -10.22 -25.68 2.41
C ALA A 823 -9.32 -26.18 1.27
N SER A 824 -8.42 -27.14 1.54
CA SER A 824 -7.55 -27.73 0.52
C SER A 824 -8.31 -28.50 -0.55
N ALA A 825 -9.30 -29.32 -0.19
CA ALA A 825 -10.13 -30.04 -1.15
C ALA A 825 -10.95 -29.07 -2.01
N GLN A 826 -11.59 -28.08 -1.36
CA GLN A 826 -12.41 -27.07 -2.01
C GLN A 826 -11.60 -26.20 -2.99
N ALA A 827 -10.40 -25.75 -2.58
CA ALA A 827 -9.50 -24.96 -3.42
C ALA A 827 -8.95 -25.77 -4.62
N ALA A 828 -8.46 -26.99 -4.37
CA ALA A 828 -7.88 -27.85 -5.40
C ALA A 828 -8.91 -28.22 -6.48
N GLY A 829 -10.13 -28.60 -6.07
CA GLY A 829 -11.22 -28.86 -7.01
C GLY A 829 -11.70 -27.59 -7.71
N GLY A 830 -12.00 -26.53 -6.96
CA GLY A 830 -12.65 -25.34 -7.49
C GLY A 830 -11.79 -24.49 -8.43
N VAL A 831 -10.46 -24.45 -8.23
CA VAL A 831 -9.57 -23.68 -9.12
C VAL A 831 -9.49 -24.25 -10.54
N THR A 832 -9.96 -25.49 -10.77
CA THR A 832 -10.10 -26.07 -12.12
C THR A 832 -11.21 -25.42 -12.96
N GLY A 833 -12.12 -24.65 -12.34
CA GLY A 833 -13.28 -24.06 -13.00
C GLY A 833 -14.37 -25.07 -13.42
N ARG A 834 -14.19 -26.37 -13.13
CA ARG A 834 -15.13 -27.42 -13.51
C ARG A 834 -16.33 -27.43 -12.58
N SER A 835 -17.51 -27.03 -13.08
CA SER A 835 -18.77 -27.07 -12.34
C SER A 835 -19.14 -28.49 -11.92
N PHE A 836 -19.54 -28.68 -10.65
CA PHE A 836 -20.08 -29.96 -10.14
C PHE A 836 -21.17 -30.55 -11.05
N GLY A 837 -22.02 -29.71 -11.64
CA GLY A 837 -23.11 -30.15 -12.52
C GLY A 837 -22.63 -30.79 -13.83
N THR A 838 -21.45 -30.41 -14.34
CA THR A 838 -20.87 -30.93 -15.59
C THR A 838 -19.58 -31.73 -15.40
N LEU A 839 -19.11 -31.88 -14.16
CA LEU A 839 -17.95 -32.67 -13.81
C LEU A 839 -18.17 -34.16 -14.15
N SER A 840 -17.14 -34.77 -14.74
CA SER A 840 -17.04 -36.20 -15.01
C SER A 840 -15.57 -36.59 -15.15
N HIS A 841 -15.21 -37.73 -14.57
CA HIS A 841 -13.85 -38.29 -14.55
C HIS A 841 -13.97 -39.80 -14.36
N LYS A 842 -14.29 -40.51 -15.46
CA LYS A 842 -14.63 -41.94 -15.39
C LYS A 842 -13.44 -42.78 -14.97
N LEU A 843 -13.65 -43.64 -13.98
CA LEU A 843 -12.68 -44.65 -13.56
C LEU A 843 -12.85 -45.91 -14.42
N ASP A 844 -11.85 -46.28 -15.21
CA ASP A 844 -11.88 -47.53 -16.01
C ASP A 844 -12.01 -48.78 -15.12
N ASP A 845 -12.72 -49.81 -15.57
CA ASP A 845 -12.91 -51.08 -14.82
C ASP A 845 -11.64 -51.96 -14.75
N SER A 846 -10.51 -51.53 -15.33
CA SER A 846 -9.26 -52.28 -15.29
C SER A 846 -8.66 -52.30 -13.88
N THR A 847 -8.57 -53.51 -13.30
CA THR A 847 -7.76 -53.83 -12.12
C THR A 847 -6.33 -53.28 -12.27
N PRO A 848 -5.66 -52.78 -11.20
CA PRO A 848 -4.32 -52.21 -11.29
C PRO A 848 -3.29 -53.15 -11.94
N GLY A 849 -2.97 -52.88 -13.21
CA GLY A 849 -1.95 -53.60 -13.96
C GLY A 849 -0.53 -53.12 -13.61
N GLU A 850 0.45 -53.99 -13.83
CA GLU A 850 1.87 -53.67 -13.68
C GLU A 850 2.31 -52.51 -14.59
N PRO A 851 3.34 -51.72 -14.20
CA PRO A 851 3.76 -50.54 -14.94
C PRO A 851 4.17 -50.88 -16.38
N SER A 852 3.32 -50.50 -17.33
CA SER A 852 3.43 -50.93 -18.73
C SER A 852 4.51 -50.17 -19.50
N GLY A 853 5.61 -50.86 -19.75
CA GLY A 853 6.29 -50.90 -21.05
C GLY A 853 6.85 -49.60 -21.63
N SER A 854 8.19 -49.49 -21.66
CA SER A 854 8.90 -48.45 -22.40
C SER A 854 8.44 -48.32 -23.86
N PRO A 855 8.22 -47.10 -24.39
CA PRO A 855 7.98 -46.91 -25.81
C PRO A 855 9.24 -47.25 -26.62
N SER A 856 9.09 -48.10 -27.65
CA SER A 856 10.16 -48.35 -28.61
C SER A 856 10.32 -47.18 -29.59
N PRO A 857 11.55 -46.81 -29.98
CA PRO A 857 11.83 -45.53 -30.64
C PRO A 857 11.54 -45.54 -32.15
N SER A 858 11.09 -44.39 -32.67
CA SER A 858 11.01 -44.12 -34.11
C SER A 858 11.96 -42.99 -34.53
N SER A 859 13.19 -43.39 -34.88
CA SER A 859 14.12 -42.79 -35.86
C SER A 859 14.35 -41.26 -35.96
N SER A 860 15.64 -40.90 -36.01
CA SER A 860 16.25 -39.64 -36.50
C SER A 860 16.14 -38.39 -35.60
N ALA A 861 17.18 -37.56 -35.43
CA ALA A 861 18.53 -37.56 -36.02
C ALA A 861 19.65 -37.19 -35.02
N SER A 862 20.91 -37.40 -35.43
CA SER A 862 22.16 -36.98 -34.76
C SER A 862 22.93 -36.04 -35.73
N PRO A 863 23.98 -35.26 -35.33
CA PRO A 863 25.10 -35.76 -34.49
C PRO A 863 25.81 -34.78 -33.52
N SER A 864 26.57 -35.38 -32.60
CA SER A 864 27.88 -34.98 -32.04
C SER A 864 28.11 -33.65 -31.29
N ALA A 865 28.48 -33.77 -30.01
CA ALA A 865 29.79 -33.34 -29.49
C ALA A 865 30.19 -34.15 -28.23
N SER A 866 31.49 -34.23 -27.92
CA SER A 866 32.08 -34.98 -26.77
C SER A 866 32.40 -34.04 -25.58
N ALA A 867 32.93 -34.44 -24.40
CA ALA A 867 33.61 -35.66 -23.95
C ALA A 867 33.67 -35.80 -22.39
N SER A 868 34.04 -36.99 -21.89
CA SER A 868 34.86 -37.29 -20.67
C SER A 868 34.45 -36.76 -19.27
N ALA A 869 34.65 -37.48 -18.14
CA ALA A 869 35.16 -38.85 -17.89
C ALA A 869 34.76 -39.36 -16.47
N GLU A 870 34.98 -40.66 -16.22
CA GLU A 870 34.82 -41.44 -14.97
C GLU A 870 36.07 -41.38 -14.04
N PRO A 871 36.16 -42.13 -12.91
CA PRO A 871 35.24 -42.27 -11.76
C PRO A 871 35.97 -42.24 -10.38
N THR A 872 35.22 -42.29 -9.26
CA THR A 872 35.49 -43.01 -7.96
C THR A 872 34.49 -42.52 -6.90
N GLY A 873 34.04 -43.28 -5.89
CA GLY A 873 34.21 -44.70 -5.56
C GLY A 873 33.28 -45.09 -4.37
N SER A 874 33.06 -46.39 -4.13
CA SER A 874 32.28 -46.93 -2.99
C SER A 874 33.19 -47.27 -1.79
N PRO A 875 32.72 -47.37 -0.52
CA PRO A 875 31.72 -48.37 -0.09
C PRO A 875 30.73 -47.94 1.04
N SER A 876 29.98 -48.90 1.57
CA SER A 876 28.91 -48.76 2.59
C SER A 876 29.33 -49.27 4.01
N PRO A 877 28.45 -49.76 4.94
CA PRO A 877 27.78 -48.92 5.95
C PRO A 877 27.77 -49.44 7.43
N SER A 878 27.50 -48.55 8.40
CA SER A 878 27.09 -48.87 9.80
C SER A 878 26.35 -47.67 10.43
N ARG A 879 25.19 -47.79 11.13
CA ARG A 879 24.99 -48.25 12.53
C ARG A 879 25.91 -47.51 13.53
N SER A 880 25.48 -46.95 14.68
CA SER A 880 24.23 -47.11 15.46
C SER A 880 24.06 -46.03 16.56
N THR A 881 22.82 -45.75 17.02
CA THR A 881 22.42 -45.25 18.39
C THR A 881 22.96 -43.87 18.90
N SER A 882 22.37 -43.14 19.86
CA SER A 882 21.07 -43.20 20.59
C SER A 882 20.85 -41.92 21.44
N GLY A 883 19.58 -41.61 21.80
CA GLY A 883 19.19 -40.52 22.71
C GLY A 883 18.94 -39.19 21.97
N GLY A 884 18.00 -38.32 22.34
CA GLY A 884 17.18 -38.23 23.56
C GLY A 884 17.19 -36.77 24.03
N THR A 885 16.06 -36.05 24.04
CA THR A 885 15.23 -35.89 25.25
C THR A 885 13.88 -35.26 24.85
N VAL A 886 12.78 -35.71 25.47
CA VAL A 886 11.46 -35.06 25.37
C VAL A 886 11.36 -33.96 26.41
N VAL A 887 10.81 -32.80 26.04
CA VAL A 887 10.35 -31.78 27.00
C VAL A 887 8.83 -31.65 26.84
N ASP A 888 8.11 -31.78 27.94
CA ASP A 888 6.66 -31.72 28.04
C ASP A 888 6.22 -30.33 28.55
N THR A 889 5.22 -29.74 27.91
CA THR A 889 4.54 -28.52 28.36
C THR A 889 3.03 -28.56 28.08
N SER A 890 2.35 -29.52 28.70
CA SER A 890 1.05 -29.33 29.38
C SER A 890 0.02 -28.35 28.76
N THR A 891 -0.95 -28.93 28.05
CA THR A 891 -2.40 -28.61 28.17
C THR A 891 -2.83 -27.15 28.43
N GLY A 892 -3.26 -26.46 27.38
CA GLY A 892 -4.14 -25.28 27.45
C GLY A 892 -5.36 -25.49 26.56
N GLY A 893 -6.48 -25.97 27.11
CA GLY A 893 -7.68 -26.29 26.33
C GLY A 893 -8.43 -25.05 25.84
N GLY A 894 -8.60 -24.91 24.53
CA GLY A 894 -9.22 -23.73 23.91
C GLY A 894 -9.64 -23.96 22.46
N SER A 895 -10.46 -24.98 22.20
CA SER A 895 -11.01 -25.24 20.86
C SER A 895 -12.05 -24.17 20.49
N THR A 896 -11.62 -23.11 19.83
CA THR A 896 -12.50 -22.15 19.14
C THR A 896 -12.66 -22.59 17.69
N SER A 897 -13.74 -23.32 17.40
CA SER A 897 -14.12 -23.70 16.04
C SER A 897 -14.57 -22.46 15.25
N SER A 898 -13.64 -21.85 14.51
CA SER A 898 -13.92 -20.75 13.59
C SER A 898 -14.83 -21.25 12.46
N GLY A 899 -16.04 -20.70 12.38
CA GLY A 899 -17.12 -21.23 11.55
C GLY A 899 -16.91 -21.07 10.04
N LEU A 900 -16.32 -22.08 9.40
CA LEU A 900 -16.58 -22.36 7.98
C LEU A 900 -18.02 -22.85 7.79
N ALA A 901 -18.57 -22.63 6.60
CA ALA A 901 -19.78 -23.34 6.17
C ALA A 901 -19.50 -24.85 6.13
N PHE A 902 -20.31 -25.63 6.85
CA PHE A 902 -20.20 -27.09 6.85
C PHE A 902 -20.71 -27.64 5.51
N THR A 903 -19.82 -28.22 4.68
CA THR A 903 -20.20 -28.91 3.44
C THR A 903 -20.66 -30.35 3.65
N GLY A 904 -20.79 -30.77 4.92
CA GLY A 904 -21.50 -31.97 5.36
C GLY A 904 -22.74 -31.60 6.17
N THR A 905 -23.85 -32.31 5.97
CA THR A 905 -25.07 -32.16 6.76
C THR A 905 -25.06 -33.13 7.94
N ASP A 906 -24.40 -32.76 9.04
CA ASP A 906 -24.43 -33.54 10.28
C ASP A 906 -25.68 -33.20 11.11
N VAL A 907 -26.56 -34.18 11.25
CA VAL A 907 -27.79 -34.09 12.06
C VAL A 907 -27.53 -34.71 13.43
N LEU A 908 -27.25 -33.89 14.45
CA LEU A 908 -27.29 -34.32 15.85
C LEU A 908 -27.43 -33.16 16.85
N GLU A 909 -28.10 -33.47 17.96
CA GLU A 909 -28.40 -32.63 19.14
C GLU A 909 -29.46 -31.50 18.96
N LEU A 910 -30.44 -31.30 19.86
CA LEU A 910 -30.72 -32.01 21.13
C LEU A 910 -32.19 -31.94 21.58
N VAL A 911 -32.72 -33.09 22.01
CA VAL A 911 -34.05 -33.36 22.60
C VAL A 911 -33.86 -34.61 23.48
N VAL A 912 -34.24 -34.75 24.76
CA VAL A 912 -34.83 -33.91 25.83
C VAL A 912 -34.70 -34.74 27.16
N PRO A 913 -34.97 -34.29 28.41
CA PRO A 913 -35.24 -32.96 28.98
C PRO A 913 -34.35 -32.60 30.21
N GLY A 914 -34.47 -31.37 30.75
CA GLY A 914 -33.92 -31.01 32.07
C GLY A 914 -34.67 -29.84 32.71
N LEU A 915 -35.21 -30.02 33.93
CA LEU A 915 -36.10 -29.02 34.58
C LEU A 915 -35.46 -28.42 35.85
N LEU A 916 -35.59 -27.10 35.98
CA LEU A 916 -35.32 -26.25 37.17
C LEU A 916 -33.85 -26.06 37.62
N LEU A 917 -33.63 -24.86 38.17
CA LEU A 917 -32.37 -24.31 38.74
C LEU A 917 -31.28 -24.07 37.67
N THR A 918 -30.79 -22.85 37.42
CA THR A 918 -30.66 -21.70 38.34
C THR A 918 -31.27 -20.39 37.82
N VAL A 919 -32.15 -19.78 38.63
CA VAL A 919 -32.52 -18.36 38.50
C VAL A 919 -31.66 -17.55 39.47
N GLY A 920 -30.72 -16.76 38.94
CA GLY A 920 -29.91 -15.83 39.75
C GLY A 920 -28.55 -15.52 39.14
N GLY A 921 -28.45 -14.42 38.38
CA GLY A 921 -27.15 -13.93 37.87
C GLY A 921 -27.24 -12.86 36.76
N GLY A 922 -28.25 -12.90 35.90
CA GLY A 922 -28.31 -12.07 34.68
C GLY A 922 -28.84 -10.62 34.81
N ALA A 923 -29.09 -10.11 36.01
CA ALA A 923 -29.97 -8.93 36.20
C ALA A 923 -29.28 -7.55 36.32
N VAL A 924 -27.95 -7.46 36.35
CA VAL A 924 -27.23 -6.21 36.67
C VAL A 924 -26.62 -5.50 35.44
N LEU A 925 -26.19 -6.24 34.41
CA LEU A 925 -25.42 -5.67 33.29
C LEU A 925 -26.23 -4.98 32.17
N VAL A 926 -27.56 -5.15 32.14
CA VAL A 926 -28.43 -4.53 31.12
C VAL A 926 -28.84 -3.09 31.49
N ALA A 927 -28.81 -2.72 32.77
CA ALA A 927 -29.25 -1.41 33.24
C ALA A 927 -28.32 -0.24 32.82
N PHE A 928 -27.01 -0.47 32.69
CA PHE A 928 -26.04 0.59 32.43
C PHE A 928 -25.84 0.95 30.94
N ARG A 929 -26.19 0.07 30.00
CA ARG A 929 -26.02 0.33 28.55
C ARG A 929 -27.18 1.09 27.87
N ARG A 930 -28.25 1.45 28.59
CA ARG A 930 -29.36 2.27 28.06
C ARG A 930 -29.37 3.75 28.50
N ARG A 931 -28.28 4.24 29.11
CA ARG A 931 -28.18 5.64 29.59
C ARG A 931 -27.07 6.49 28.95
N ALA A 932 -26.47 6.00 27.86
CA ALA A 932 -25.34 6.65 27.16
C ALA A 932 -25.55 6.75 25.63
N LYS A 933 -26.80 6.84 25.16
CA LYS A 933 -27.10 7.02 23.72
C LYS A 933 -28.39 7.81 23.47
N ALA A 934 -28.60 8.85 24.27
CA ALA A 934 -29.74 9.77 24.18
C ALA A 934 -29.38 11.18 24.69
N ASP A 935 -28.29 11.75 24.14
CA ASP A 935 -28.00 13.19 24.03
C ASP A 935 -26.71 13.36 23.21
N GLY A 936 -26.62 14.41 22.38
CA GLY A 936 -25.42 14.71 21.55
C GLY A 936 -25.63 14.60 20.04
N GLY A 937 -26.50 15.45 19.47
CA GLY A 937 -26.79 15.46 18.03
C GLY A 937 -27.34 16.79 17.52
N SER A 938 -26.60 17.89 17.70
CA SER A 938 -26.98 19.21 17.17
C SER A 938 -25.84 20.24 17.10
N ARG A 939 -24.87 20.02 16.21
CA ARG A 939 -24.25 21.08 15.38
C ARG A 939 -23.60 20.47 14.15
#